data_AF-A0A2T0BGN5-F1
#
_entry.id   AF-A0A2T0BGN5-F1
#
_cell.length_a   1.000
_cell.length_b   1.000
_cell.length_c   1.000
_cell.angle_alpha   90.00
_cell.angle_beta   90.00
_cell.angle_gamma   90.00
#
_symmetry.space_group_name_H-M   'P 1'
#
loop_
_entity.id
_entity.type
_entity.pdbx_description
1 polymer ?
#
loop_
_entity_poly.entity_id
_entity_poly.type
_entity_poly.pdbx_seq_one_letter_code
_entity_poly.pdbx_strand_id
1 'polypeptide(L)'
;MDNKKIIINLKNIANIAKERIKQRYMLIIVLTIITIFFSYFYKDLKYRENYKIDDGKAQIVSNETIMQKIHVEYNEPIELCINVGKNNPTKSTKYNISIENNDESIVDIDIDTLDLEQEQLISLMLPKLDNVKGKDLTLKISSNNVDPQNALIIYTGKADKETMLIDKDQVSNVVYTRITYPKFHGIYPIALVLLYVSCCILVLGIDVKKVHNSIFAIILLTGMFTVAFNPVLDTPDDHAHIARADLTSQGILFVTGDISKYKVSNSVRDILLDNYSTLQTTTLFNSEVDSNQEYQASNYANTNLFIGYIPQTLGILLGKLIGLNSFMILILGKLFNLIAYALMVRFAIKIAPMFKVPLGLIAIMPMAIFIASSFNPDATTYGLGFLCIGYFLHLYKKENISIKEIAIYSTLSIVLGLVKLPYCILGGLIIFLPKSKFINNKTYYKSFLFVLLVALVSLGWGGFAIINSAVSPFNSFYEVNNIDIKGQIMYILNDPVHFVKIFSVALLDNIGVYLQQLNTFGWLSYGLNAGSMILYSIFMGSVVLLYPNKEILGRKTKYGIMIVAVGVYAVTCFILFLSWTPVESSIIEGVQGRYLVPLIGLLTLLSNGKVDKDNDGTTDLKFLFTGLIFVIIFIITMMNKYY
;
A
#
# COMPACT_ATOMS: atom_id res chain seq x y z
N MET A 1 8.63 -58.70 23.47
CA MET A 1 9.07 -57.36 23.96
C MET A 1 8.61 -56.22 23.04
N ASP A 2 8.13 -56.49 21.83
CA ASP A 2 7.80 -55.44 20.84
C ASP A 2 6.49 -54.67 21.07
N ASN A 3 5.43 -55.32 21.59
CA ASN A 3 4.15 -54.64 21.81
C ASN A 3 4.22 -53.50 22.84
N LYS A 4 5.05 -53.61 23.89
CA LYS A 4 5.24 -52.53 24.88
C LYS A 4 5.96 -51.32 24.28
N LYS A 5 6.97 -51.54 23.42
CA LYS A 5 7.66 -50.45 22.69
C LYS A 5 6.72 -49.75 21.72
N ILE A 6 5.88 -50.49 21.00
CA ILE A 6 4.88 -49.93 20.08
C ILE A 6 3.85 -49.07 20.84
N ILE A 7 3.32 -49.55 21.97
CA ILE A 7 2.34 -48.80 22.77
C ILE A 7 2.96 -47.52 23.38
N ILE A 8 4.19 -47.59 23.89
CA ILE A 8 4.92 -46.42 24.40
C ILE A 8 5.14 -45.40 23.28
N ASN A 9 5.51 -45.85 22.07
CA ASN A 9 5.72 -44.97 20.93
C ASN A 9 4.41 -44.32 20.46
N LEU A 10 3.29 -45.06 20.43
CA LEU A 10 1.95 -44.54 20.11
C LEU A 10 1.47 -43.50 21.14
N LYS A 11 1.68 -43.74 22.44
CA LYS A 11 1.37 -42.78 23.50
C LYS A 11 2.20 -41.49 23.37
N ASN A 12 3.48 -41.61 23.03
CA ASN A 12 4.35 -40.45 22.80
C ASN A 12 3.90 -39.64 21.57
N ILE A 13 3.53 -40.31 20.46
CA ILE A 13 3.00 -39.64 19.26
C ILE A 13 1.68 -38.91 19.57
N ALA A 14 0.78 -39.55 20.32
CA ALA A 14 -0.49 -38.95 20.73
C ALA A 14 -0.28 -37.73 21.65
N ASN A 15 0.66 -37.80 22.59
CA ASN A 15 1.00 -36.67 23.46
C ASN A 15 1.60 -35.49 22.66
N ILE A 16 2.52 -35.76 21.73
CA ILE A 16 3.09 -34.71 20.86
C ILE A 16 2.00 -34.05 19.99
N ALA A 17 1.08 -34.83 19.44
CA ALA A 17 -0.04 -34.31 18.67
C ALA A 17 -0.95 -33.43 19.53
N LYS A 18 -1.25 -33.86 20.77
CA LYS A 18 -2.05 -33.11 21.73
C LYS A 18 -1.41 -31.77 22.11
N GLU A 19 -0.10 -31.76 22.39
CA GLU A 19 0.62 -30.51 22.71
C GLU A 19 0.65 -29.54 21.52
N ARG A 20 0.84 -30.03 20.30
CA ARG A 20 0.76 -29.18 19.08
C ARG A 20 -0.60 -28.56 18.88
N ILE A 21 -1.67 -29.34 19.10
CA ILE A 21 -3.05 -28.84 19.02
C ILE A 21 -3.29 -27.78 20.11
N LYS A 22 -2.87 -28.06 21.35
CA LYS A 22 -2.97 -27.11 22.47
C LYS A 22 -2.26 -25.80 22.17
N GLN A 23 -1.05 -25.86 21.59
CA GLN A 23 -0.32 -24.67 21.16
C GLN A 23 -1.12 -23.85 20.15
N ARG A 24 -1.74 -24.49 19.14
CA ARG A 24 -2.55 -23.78 18.14
C ARG A 24 -3.78 -23.11 18.76
N TYR A 25 -4.46 -23.76 19.70
CA TYR A 25 -5.56 -23.12 20.44
C TYR A 25 -5.11 -21.90 21.23
N MET A 26 -3.92 -21.95 21.87
CA MET A 26 -3.35 -20.78 22.54
C MET A 26 -3.09 -19.63 21.56
N LEU A 27 -2.58 -19.92 20.36
CA LEU A 27 -2.42 -18.90 19.31
C LEU A 27 -3.76 -18.33 18.85
N ILE A 28 -4.81 -19.15 18.75
CA ILE A 28 -6.16 -18.66 18.41
C ILE A 28 -6.68 -17.72 19.51
N ILE A 29 -6.50 -18.03 20.79
CA ILE A 29 -6.90 -17.14 21.90
C ILE A 29 -6.19 -15.78 21.78
N VAL A 30 -4.88 -15.78 21.51
CA VAL A 30 -4.11 -14.55 21.27
C VAL A 30 -4.65 -13.79 20.07
N LEU A 31 -4.96 -14.50 18.98
CA LEU A 31 -5.57 -13.91 17.79
C LEU A 31 -6.91 -13.25 18.12
N THR A 32 -7.80 -13.92 18.86
CA THR A 32 -9.08 -13.36 19.30
C THR A 32 -8.91 -12.07 20.07
N ILE A 33 -8.00 -12.05 21.06
CA ILE A 33 -7.72 -10.86 21.88
C ILE A 33 -7.25 -9.71 21.00
N ILE A 34 -6.31 -9.96 20.08
CA ILE A 34 -5.77 -8.94 19.18
C ILE A 34 -6.85 -8.42 18.22
N THR A 35 -7.63 -9.31 17.60
CA THR A 35 -8.70 -8.90 16.69
C THR A 35 -9.74 -8.03 17.40
N ILE A 36 -10.19 -8.41 18.60
CA ILE A 36 -11.11 -7.61 19.40
C ILE A 36 -10.47 -6.26 19.76
N PHE A 37 -9.25 -6.28 20.28
CA PHE A 37 -8.54 -5.07 20.71
C PHE A 37 -8.39 -4.06 19.56
N PHE A 38 -7.87 -4.48 18.40
CA PHE A 38 -7.67 -3.58 17.27
C PHE A 38 -8.98 -3.18 16.57
N SER A 39 -10.01 -4.02 16.57
CA SER A 39 -11.33 -3.60 16.07
C SER A 39 -12.01 -2.57 16.99
N TYR A 40 -11.81 -2.65 18.30
CA TYR A 40 -12.57 -1.86 19.28
C TYR A 40 -11.83 -0.60 19.76
N PHE A 41 -10.51 -0.66 19.92
CA PHE A 41 -9.72 0.48 20.43
C PHE A 41 -9.15 1.36 19.31
N TYR A 42 -9.22 0.91 18.06
CA TYR A 42 -8.85 1.71 16.89
C TYR A 42 -10.10 2.37 16.26
N LYS A 43 -10.93 2.94 17.13
CA LYS A 43 -12.17 3.67 16.85
C LYS A 43 -11.86 5.15 16.64
N ASP A 44 -11.45 5.53 15.43
CA ASP A 44 -11.58 6.92 15.03
C ASP A 44 -12.97 7.12 14.42
N LEU A 45 -13.75 8.11 14.84
CA LEU A 45 -15.01 8.45 14.15
C LEU A 45 -14.71 8.85 12.69
N LYS A 46 -15.63 8.52 11.76
CA LYS A 46 -15.49 8.99 10.36
C LYS A 46 -16.19 10.32 10.26
N TYR A 47 -15.43 11.38 10.08
CA TYR A 47 -15.98 12.68 9.71
C TYR A 47 -15.94 12.84 8.20
N ARG A 48 -16.97 13.46 7.66
CA ARG A 48 -17.05 13.87 6.26
C ARG A 48 -17.29 15.36 6.21
N GLU A 49 -16.48 16.05 5.43
CA GLU A 49 -16.66 17.47 5.15
C GLU A 49 -17.47 17.60 3.86
N ASN A 50 -18.54 18.39 3.89
CA ASN A 50 -19.39 18.56 2.72
C ASN A 50 -18.83 19.61 1.74
N TYR A 51 -18.09 20.61 2.25
CA TYR A 51 -17.52 21.68 1.44
C TYR A 51 -16.14 22.05 1.96
N LYS A 52 -15.28 22.63 1.11
CA LYS A 52 -14.00 23.20 1.54
C LYS A 52 -14.17 24.68 1.86
N ILE A 53 -13.46 25.15 2.88
CA ILE A 53 -13.33 26.59 3.17
C ILE A 53 -12.37 27.16 2.11
N ASP A 54 -12.89 28.01 1.24
CA ASP A 54 -12.12 28.75 0.22
C ASP A 54 -12.02 30.19 0.74
N ASP A 55 -10.83 30.61 1.20
CA ASP A 55 -10.55 31.91 1.86
C ASP A 55 -11.74 32.51 2.62
N GLY A 56 -11.96 31.99 3.84
CA GLY A 56 -12.87 32.44 4.91
C GLY A 56 -13.83 33.59 4.60
N LYS A 57 -14.84 33.37 3.75
CA LYS A 57 -15.96 34.31 3.65
C LYS A 57 -16.90 34.11 4.84
N ALA A 58 -16.77 35.01 5.81
CA ALA A 58 -17.68 35.14 6.93
C ALA A 58 -18.99 35.83 6.48
N GLN A 59 -20.13 35.18 6.72
CA GLN A 59 -21.46 35.76 6.57
C GLN A 59 -21.95 36.23 7.94
N ILE A 60 -22.37 37.49 8.05
CA ILE A 60 -22.94 38.06 9.28
C ILE A 60 -24.44 37.84 9.26
N VAL A 61 -24.97 37.08 10.22
CA VAL A 61 -26.39 36.72 10.29
C VAL A 61 -27.06 37.62 11.30
N SER A 62 -27.78 38.67 10.86
CA SER A 62 -28.47 39.56 11.78
C SER A 62 -29.89 39.06 12.09
N ASN A 63 -30.85 39.43 11.24
CA ASN A 63 -32.26 39.04 11.36
C ASN A 63 -32.69 38.01 10.30
N GLU A 64 -31.71 37.54 9.52
CA GLU A 64 -31.95 36.69 8.37
C GLU A 64 -32.10 35.24 8.81
N THR A 65 -33.01 34.51 8.15
CA THR A 65 -33.12 33.06 8.27
C THR A 65 -32.28 32.41 7.19
N ILE A 66 -31.29 31.64 7.62
CA ILE A 66 -30.45 30.82 6.74
C ILE A 66 -31.01 29.41 6.67
N MET A 67 -31.18 28.90 5.46
CA MET A 67 -31.53 27.49 5.21
C MET A 67 -30.58 26.86 4.19
N GLN A 68 -30.15 25.63 4.47
CA GLN A 68 -29.31 24.85 3.57
C GLN A 68 -29.67 23.38 3.61
N LYS A 69 -29.79 22.77 2.42
CA LYS A 69 -29.88 21.32 2.29
C LYS A 69 -28.50 20.71 2.37
N ILE A 70 -28.38 19.64 3.14
CA ILE A 70 -27.14 18.94 3.42
C ILE A 70 -27.33 17.48 3.03
N HIS A 71 -26.63 17.06 1.99
CA HIS A 71 -26.73 15.71 1.48
C HIS A 71 -26.10 14.68 2.44
N VAL A 72 -26.88 13.68 2.84
CA VAL A 72 -26.45 12.62 3.74
C VAL A 72 -26.04 11.39 2.93
N GLU A 73 -24.80 10.96 3.10
CA GLU A 73 -24.23 9.86 2.31
C GLU A 73 -24.43 8.46 2.91
N TYR A 74 -24.58 8.38 4.23
CA TYR A 74 -24.70 7.12 4.96
C TYR A 74 -25.88 7.19 5.93
N ASN A 75 -26.41 6.02 6.30
CA ASN A 75 -27.41 5.97 7.37
C ASN A 75 -26.75 6.26 8.73
N GLU A 76 -27.58 6.57 9.72
CA GLU A 76 -27.20 6.78 11.11
C GLU A 76 -26.16 7.89 11.34
N PRO A 77 -26.26 9.10 10.74
CA PRO A 77 -25.35 10.20 11.09
C PRO A 77 -25.43 10.52 12.59
N ILE A 78 -24.27 10.72 13.24
CA ILE A 78 -24.16 10.93 14.70
C ILE A 78 -24.22 12.42 15.03
N GLU A 79 -23.55 13.23 14.24
CA GLU A 79 -23.26 14.61 14.58
C GLU A 79 -23.11 15.43 13.31
N LEU A 80 -23.62 16.66 13.34
CA LEU A 80 -23.41 17.67 12.32
C LEU A 80 -22.72 18.86 12.97
N CYS A 81 -21.51 19.18 12.53
CA CYS A 81 -20.77 20.33 13.00
C CYS A 81 -20.87 21.48 12.01
N ILE A 82 -20.98 22.69 12.57
CA ILE A 82 -20.93 23.96 11.85
C ILE A 82 -19.87 24.86 12.47
N ASN A 83 -19.17 25.64 11.66
CA ASN A 83 -18.20 26.62 12.15
C ASN A 83 -18.87 27.99 12.27
N VAL A 84 -18.86 28.55 13.47
CA VAL A 84 -19.48 29.84 13.78
C VAL A 84 -18.53 30.71 14.59
N GLY A 85 -18.81 32.00 14.68
CA GLY A 85 -18.04 32.93 15.49
C GLY A 85 -18.89 34.08 15.99
N LYS A 86 -18.26 35.00 16.74
CA LYS A 86 -18.92 36.19 17.25
C LYS A 86 -18.35 37.47 16.64
N ASN A 87 -19.24 38.40 16.30
CA ASN A 87 -18.85 39.71 15.79
C ASN A 87 -18.43 40.68 16.90
N ASN A 88 -18.95 40.50 18.13
CA ASN A 88 -18.66 41.36 19.27
C ASN A 88 -18.35 40.54 20.55
N PRO A 89 -17.25 40.83 21.25
CA PRO A 89 -16.84 40.08 22.44
C PRO A 89 -17.67 40.38 23.70
N THR A 90 -18.54 41.41 23.70
CA THR A 90 -19.13 41.97 24.93
C THR A 90 -20.66 41.99 24.98
N LYS A 91 -21.36 41.64 23.89
CA LYS A 91 -22.82 41.69 23.80
C LYS A 91 -23.40 40.34 23.39
N SER A 92 -24.54 40.00 24.00
CA SER A 92 -25.24 38.71 23.81
C SER A 92 -26.38 38.85 22.82
N THR A 93 -26.50 37.81 21.99
CA THR A 93 -27.59 37.59 21.07
C THR A 93 -27.87 36.09 21.00
N LYS A 94 -29.15 35.72 21.06
CA LYS A 94 -29.56 34.32 20.92
C LYS A 94 -29.88 33.96 19.48
N TYR A 95 -29.37 32.83 19.03
CA TYR A 95 -29.68 32.21 17.74
C TYR A 95 -30.25 30.82 17.96
N ASN A 96 -31.27 30.49 17.20
CA ASN A 96 -31.82 29.14 17.12
C ASN A 96 -31.19 28.42 15.93
N ILE A 97 -30.65 27.23 16.18
CA ILE A 97 -30.05 26.36 15.16
C ILE A 97 -30.77 25.02 15.20
N SER A 98 -31.41 24.68 14.09
CA SER A 98 -32.16 23.44 13.95
C SER A 98 -31.73 22.63 12.73
N ILE A 99 -31.91 21.33 12.83
CA ILE A 99 -31.79 20.39 11.73
C ILE A 99 -33.16 19.76 11.53
N GLU A 100 -33.66 19.80 10.30
CA GLU A 100 -34.97 19.28 9.92
C GLU A 100 -34.82 18.10 8.94
N ASN A 101 -35.67 17.09 9.06
CA ASN A 101 -35.80 15.96 8.14
C ASN A 101 -37.25 15.87 7.67
N ASN A 102 -37.53 16.10 6.38
CA ASN A 102 -38.89 16.22 5.83
C ASN A 102 -39.77 17.22 6.62
N ASP A 103 -39.23 18.42 6.89
CA ASP A 103 -39.89 19.50 7.61
C ASP A 103 -40.19 19.23 9.10
N GLU A 104 -39.74 18.11 9.66
CA GLU A 104 -39.75 17.84 11.11
C GLU A 104 -38.39 18.18 11.73
N SER A 105 -38.38 19.04 12.75
CA SER A 105 -37.18 19.36 13.53
C SER A 105 -36.71 18.14 14.33
N ILE A 106 -35.51 17.65 14.02
CA ILE A 106 -34.87 16.50 14.66
C ILE A 106 -33.83 16.92 15.69
N VAL A 107 -33.27 18.12 15.55
CA VAL A 107 -32.35 18.75 16.50
C VAL A 107 -32.70 20.23 16.54
N ASP A 108 -32.76 20.78 17.75
CA ASP A 108 -33.11 22.18 17.97
C ASP A 108 -32.30 22.67 19.19
N ILE A 109 -31.42 23.64 18.97
CA ILE A 109 -30.59 24.24 20.02
C ILE A 109 -30.65 25.77 19.96
N ASP A 110 -30.60 26.39 21.13
CA ASP A 110 -30.39 27.83 21.25
C ASP A 110 -28.95 28.10 21.69
N ILE A 111 -28.27 29.01 20.99
CA ILE A 111 -26.91 29.44 21.31
C ILE A 111 -26.89 30.93 21.62
N ASP A 112 -26.02 31.36 22.53
CA ASP A 112 -25.76 32.77 22.82
C ASP A 112 -24.37 33.16 22.29
N THR A 113 -24.29 34.25 21.50
CA THR A 113 -23.02 34.73 20.94
C THR A 113 -21.98 35.11 21.99
N LEU A 114 -22.38 35.44 23.23
CA LEU A 114 -21.41 35.69 24.32
C LEU A 114 -20.60 34.45 24.70
N ASP A 115 -21.23 33.27 24.61
CA ASP A 115 -20.66 32.01 25.07
C ASP A 115 -19.70 31.39 24.02
N LEU A 116 -19.64 31.96 22.82
CA LEU A 116 -18.79 31.49 21.73
C LEU A 116 -17.36 32.03 21.84
N GLU A 117 -16.38 31.28 21.37
CA GLU A 117 -15.06 31.83 21.06
C GLU A 117 -15.10 32.74 19.81
N GLN A 118 -13.98 33.37 19.44
CA GLN A 118 -13.91 34.21 18.25
C GLN A 118 -14.28 33.42 16.98
N GLU A 119 -13.88 32.15 16.95
CA GLU A 119 -14.24 31.13 15.97
C GLU A 119 -14.32 29.79 16.69
N GLN A 120 -15.44 29.08 16.55
CA GLN A 120 -15.73 27.84 17.25
C GLN A 120 -16.55 26.89 16.39
N LEU A 121 -16.18 25.61 16.45
CA LEU A 121 -16.98 24.53 15.90
C LEU A 121 -18.09 24.15 16.88
N ILE A 122 -19.35 24.30 16.48
CA ILE A 122 -20.51 23.82 17.23
C ILE A 122 -20.91 22.44 16.72
N SER A 123 -21.23 21.54 17.65
CA SER A 123 -21.69 20.18 17.39
C SER A 123 -23.19 20.03 17.64
N LEU A 124 -23.91 19.56 16.64
CA LEU A 124 -25.34 19.22 16.70
C LEU A 124 -25.44 17.69 16.70
N MET A 125 -25.72 17.09 17.87
CA MET A 125 -25.90 15.64 18.00
C MET A 125 -27.22 15.21 17.36
N LEU A 126 -27.14 14.34 16.36
CA LEU A 126 -28.28 13.84 15.62
C LEU A 126 -28.89 12.62 16.33
N PRO A 127 -30.23 12.48 16.34
CA PRO A 127 -30.86 11.25 16.79
C PRO A 127 -30.53 10.10 15.83
N LYS A 128 -30.84 8.86 16.24
CA LYS A 128 -30.64 7.71 15.36
C LYS A 128 -31.59 7.80 14.16
N LEU A 129 -31.05 8.13 12.98
CA LEU A 129 -31.78 8.24 11.72
C LEU A 129 -31.48 7.08 10.78
N ASP A 130 -32.44 6.17 10.62
CA ASP A 130 -32.37 5.08 9.66
C ASP A 130 -32.95 5.51 8.29
N ASN A 131 -32.42 4.95 7.18
CA ASN A 131 -32.88 5.23 5.80
C ASN A 131 -32.80 6.70 5.35
N VAL A 132 -31.78 7.42 5.81
CA VAL A 132 -31.44 8.78 5.36
C VAL A 132 -30.31 8.82 4.32
N LYS A 133 -29.70 7.67 4.01
CA LYS A 133 -28.69 7.55 2.94
C LYS A 133 -29.25 8.06 1.60
N GLY A 134 -28.53 9.00 0.99
CA GLY A 134 -28.86 9.62 -0.29
C GLY A 134 -29.97 10.67 -0.20
N LYS A 135 -30.38 11.07 1.01
CA LYS A 135 -31.40 12.13 1.25
C LYS A 135 -30.74 13.38 1.81
N ASP A 136 -31.47 14.49 1.79
CA ASP A 136 -30.99 15.76 2.32
C ASP A 136 -31.61 16.04 3.70
N LEU A 137 -30.80 16.52 4.63
CA LEU A 137 -31.24 17.19 5.86
C LEU A 137 -31.24 18.70 5.64
N THR A 138 -32.13 19.43 6.30
CA THR A 138 -32.17 20.89 6.20
C THR A 138 -31.60 21.52 7.45
N LEU A 139 -30.47 22.23 7.33
CA LEU A 139 -29.94 23.10 8.37
C LEU A 139 -30.67 24.43 8.32
N LYS A 140 -31.14 24.91 9.47
CA LYS A 140 -31.83 26.18 9.61
C LYS A 140 -31.24 26.97 10.77
N ILE A 141 -30.91 28.23 10.51
CA ILE A 141 -30.37 29.15 11.50
C ILE A 141 -31.22 30.41 11.47
N SER A 142 -31.74 30.83 12.63
CA SER A 142 -32.61 31.99 12.72
C SER A 142 -32.38 32.76 14.02
N SER A 143 -32.64 34.06 13.98
CA SER A 143 -32.65 34.91 15.16
C SER A 143 -33.61 36.08 14.94
N ASN A 144 -34.11 36.64 16.03
CA ASN A 144 -34.88 37.89 16.03
C ASN A 144 -33.97 39.12 16.24
N ASN A 145 -32.66 38.97 16.01
CA ASN A 145 -31.69 40.04 16.24
C ASN A 145 -31.68 41.05 15.09
N VAL A 146 -31.80 42.33 15.41
CA VAL A 146 -31.80 43.41 14.42
C VAL A 146 -30.47 44.18 14.42
N ASP A 147 -29.57 43.93 15.39
CA ASP A 147 -28.27 44.63 15.50
C ASP A 147 -27.13 43.82 14.85
N PRO A 148 -26.58 44.28 13.70
CA PRO A 148 -25.48 43.60 13.02
C PRO A 148 -24.18 43.58 13.82
N GLN A 149 -24.01 44.47 14.80
CA GLN A 149 -22.79 44.51 15.60
C GLN A 149 -22.69 43.32 16.56
N ASN A 150 -23.81 42.69 16.93
CA ASN A 150 -23.84 41.57 17.89
C ASN A 150 -24.23 40.26 17.21
N ALA A 151 -24.12 40.22 15.88
CA ALA A 151 -24.58 39.12 15.06
C ALA A 151 -23.66 37.89 15.13
N LEU A 152 -24.24 36.72 14.86
CA LEU A 152 -23.51 35.47 14.66
C LEU A 152 -22.74 35.54 13.34
N ILE A 153 -21.49 35.12 13.36
CA ILE A 153 -20.70 34.91 12.15
C ILE A 153 -20.83 33.44 11.76
N ILE A 154 -21.13 33.18 10.48
CA ILE A 154 -21.09 31.84 9.90
C ILE A 154 -20.01 31.78 8.84
N TYR A 155 -19.19 30.74 8.91
CA TYR A 155 -18.15 30.51 7.93
C TYR A 155 -18.70 29.73 6.74
N THR A 156 -18.58 30.32 5.54
CA THR A 156 -19.10 29.76 4.29
C THR A 156 -17.98 29.30 3.37
N GLY A 157 -18.30 28.36 2.48
CA GLY A 157 -17.44 27.87 1.40
C GLY A 157 -18.15 27.93 0.05
N LYS A 158 -17.43 27.61 -1.02
CA LYS A 158 -18.02 27.50 -2.37
C LYS A 158 -18.51 26.07 -2.62
N ALA A 159 -19.67 25.96 -3.26
CA ALA A 159 -20.17 24.72 -3.83
C ALA A 159 -20.43 24.90 -5.33
N ASP A 160 -20.13 23.89 -6.14
CA ASP A 160 -20.30 23.95 -7.60
C ASP A 160 -21.77 23.82 -8.05
N LYS A 161 -22.64 23.22 -7.21
CA LYS A 161 -24.02 22.86 -7.58
C LYS A 161 -25.07 23.15 -6.51
N GLU A 162 -24.67 23.57 -5.32
CA GLU A 162 -25.57 23.74 -4.18
C GLU A 162 -25.62 25.21 -3.76
N THR A 163 -26.77 25.64 -3.27
CA THR A 163 -27.02 27.04 -2.87
C THR A 163 -27.60 27.09 -1.47
N MET A 164 -27.22 28.12 -0.72
CA MET A 164 -27.86 28.48 0.55
C MET A 164 -29.01 29.46 0.27
N LEU A 165 -30.03 29.45 1.12
CA LEU A 165 -31.12 30.42 1.12
C LEU A 165 -30.96 31.39 2.29
N ILE A 166 -31.04 32.69 2.02
CA ILE A 166 -31.12 33.77 3.02
C ILE A 166 -32.46 34.46 2.82
N ASP A 167 -33.40 34.35 3.77
CA ASP A 167 -34.74 34.96 3.69
C ASP A 167 -35.49 34.70 2.36
N LYS A 168 -35.17 33.57 1.70
CA LYS A 168 -35.66 33.06 0.38
C LYS A 168 -34.80 33.42 -0.83
N ASP A 169 -33.80 34.28 -0.71
CA ASP A 169 -32.86 34.58 -1.79
C ASP A 169 -31.76 33.52 -1.89
N GLN A 170 -31.49 33.04 -3.10
CA GLN A 170 -30.45 32.05 -3.35
C GLN A 170 -29.06 32.69 -3.41
N VAL A 171 -28.14 32.14 -2.63
CA VAL A 171 -26.73 32.54 -2.58
C VAL A 171 -25.85 31.35 -2.94
N SER A 172 -24.80 31.59 -3.72
CA SER A 172 -23.87 30.56 -4.20
C SER A 172 -22.89 30.05 -3.14
N ASN A 173 -22.70 30.79 -2.05
CA ASN A 173 -21.91 30.34 -0.92
C ASN A 173 -22.78 29.46 -0.01
N VAL A 174 -22.19 28.41 0.55
CA VAL A 174 -22.86 27.46 1.46
C VAL A 174 -22.16 27.42 2.81
N VAL A 175 -22.92 27.17 3.88
CA VAL A 175 -22.39 26.91 5.22
C VAL A 175 -21.47 25.70 5.18
N TYR A 176 -20.26 25.88 5.71
CA TYR A 176 -19.33 24.79 5.90
C TYR A 176 -19.87 23.84 6.98
N THR A 177 -20.16 22.60 6.57
CA THR A 177 -20.69 21.56 7.46
C THR A 177 -19.83 20.31 7.42
N ARG A 178 -19.71 19.67 8.58
CA ARG A 178 -19.03 18.39 8.75
C ARG A 178 -20.02 17.40 9.37
N ILE A 179 -20.27 16.27 8.73
CA ILE A 179 -21.11 15.21 9.30
C ILE A 179 -20.24 14.06 9.78
N THR A 180 -20.45 13.63 11.02
CA THR A 180 -19.81 12.48 11.63
C THR A 180 -20.74 11.27 11.54
N TYR A 181 -20.21 10.12 11.11
CA TYR A 181 -20.93 8.85 11.05
C TYR A 181 -20.28 7.80 11.96
N PRO A 182 -21.04 6.81 12.45
CA PRO A 182 -20.50 5.68 13.19
C PRO A 182 -19.69 4.84 12.21
N LYS A 183 -18.42 4.55 12.56
CA LYS A 183 -17.68 3.52 11.84
C LYS A 183 -18.28 2.15 12.20
N PHE A 184 -18.23 1.22 11.24
CA PHE A 184 -18.66 -0.18 11.35
C PHE A 184 -20.12 -0.52 11.00
N HIS A 185 -20.79 0.25 10.14
CA HIS A 185 -22.08 -0.16 9.57
C HIS A 185 -21.95 -0.98 8.28
N GLY A 186 -22.96 -1.81 8.00
CA GLY A 186 -23.05 -2.60 6.77
C GLY A 186 -22.06 -3.78 6.73
N ILE A 187 -21.10 -3.74 5.81
CA ILE A 187 -20.25 -4.89 5.45
C ILE A 187 -19.12 -5.17 6.46
N TYR A 188 -18.72 -4.17 7.26
CA TYR A 188 -17.58 -4.28 8.17
C TYR A 188 -17.65 -5.45 9.17
N PRO A 189 -18.71 -5.63 9.98
CA PRO A 189 -18.74 -6.71 10.98
C PRO A 189 -18.71 -8.09 10.33
N ILE A 190 -19.37 -8.25 9.18
CA ILE A 190 -19.35 -9.49 8.39
C ILE A 190 -17.92 -9.77 7.90
N ALA A 191 -17.27 -8.75 7.34
CA ALA A 191 -15.89 -8.84 6.88
C ALA A 191 -14.91 -9.21 8.01
N LEU A 192 -15.07 -8.61 9.19
CA LEU A 192 -14.23 -8.88 10.35
C LEU A 192 -14.40 -10.33 10.84
N VAL A 193 -15.63 -10.83 10.91
CA VAL A 193 -15.92 -12.23 11.28
C VAL A 193 -15.32 -13.19 10.25
N LEU A 194 -15.50 -12.91 8.95
CA LEU A 194 -14.92 -13.72 7.87
C LEU A 194 -13.38 -13.73 7.94
N LEU A 195 -12.75 -12.57 8.16
CA LEU A 195 -11.30 -12.46 8.34
C LEU A 195 -10.84 -13.30 9.53
N TYR A 196 -11.50 -13.15 10.68
CA TYR A 196 -11.17 -13.88 11.90
C TYR A 196 -11.28 -15.39 11.72
N VAL A 197 -12.40 -15.89 11.20
CA VAL A 197 -12.64 -17.33 10.97
C VAL A 197 -11.60 -17.88 9.98
N SER A 198 -11.36 -17.17 8.89
CA SER A 198 -10.38 -17.58 7.87
C SER A 198 -8.97 -17.64 8.46
N CYS A 199 -8.58 -16.66 9.29
CA CYS A 199 -7.30 -16.66 9.99
C CYS A 199 -7.19 -17.77 11.04
N CYS A 200 -8.28 -18.12 11.74
CA CYS A 200 -8.29 -19.28 12.65
C CYS A 200 -8.01 -20.58 11.88
N ILE A 201 -8.67 -20.78 10.74
CA ILE A 201 -8.42 -21.93 9.85
C ILE A 201 -6.96 -21.94 9.38
N LEU A 202 -6.43 -20.77 9.02
CA LEU A 202 -5.03 -20.61 8.60
C LEU A 202 -4.07 -21.02 9.73
N VAL A 203 -4.27 -20.53 10.96
CA VAL A 203 -3.46 -20.88 12.14
C VAL A 203 -3.51 -22.37 12.44
N LEU A 204 -4.65 -23.02 12.22
CA LEU A 204 -4.77 -24.49 12.33
C LEU A 204 -4.00 -25.22 11.22
N GLY A 205 -3.96 -24.64 10.01
CA GLY A 205 -3.34 -25.22 8.82
C GLY A 205 -1.85 -24.92 8.60
N ILE A 206 -1.23 -23.98 9.33
CA ILE A 206 0.20 -23.66 9.14
C ILE A 206 1.05 -24.92 9.34
N ASP A 207 1.76 -25.31 8.29
CA ASP A 207 2.76 -26.39 8.28
C ASP A 207 4.16 -25.79 8.16
N VAL A 208 4.93 -25.86 9.24
CA VAL A 208 6.33 -25.39 9.31
C VAL A 208 7.30 -26.31 8.55
N LYS A 209 6.91 -27.54 8.19
CA LYS A 209 7.73 -28.41 7.31
C LYS A 209 7.55 -28.01 5.86
N LYS A 210 6.35 -27.57 5.49
CA LYS A 210 6.00 -27.05 4.15
C LYS A 210 5.73 -25.55 4.18
N VAL A 211 6.65 -24.78 4.77
CA VAL A 211 6.55 -23.30 4.92
C VAL A 211 6.08 -22.61 3.64
N HIS A 212 6.58 -23.02 2.48
CA HIS A 212 6.19 -22.44 1.19
C HIS A 212 4.67 -22.48 0.92
N ASN A 213 3.97 -23.55 1.31
CA ASN A 213 2.52 -23.63 1.18
C ASN A 213 1.81 -22.76 2.23
N SER A 214 2.34 -22.71 3.46
CA SER A 214 1.80 -21.87 4.53
C SER A 214 1.90 -20.38 4.15
N ILE A 215 3.05 -19.94 3.65
CA ILE A 215 3.27 -18.57 3.17
C ILE A 215 2.34 -18.26 1.99
N PHE A 216 2.23 -19.16 1.02
CA PHE A 216 1.29 -19.01 -0.09
C PHE A 216 -0.15 -18.81 0.38
N ALA A 217 -0.61 -19.62 1.33
CA ALA A 217 -1.94 -19.52 1.90
C ALA A 217 -2.14 -18.20 2.67
N ILE A 218 -1.14 -17.76 3.44
CA ILE A 218 -1.16 -16.46 4.12
C ILE A 218 -1.31 -15.34 3.08
N ILE A 219 -0.43 -15.27 2.08
CA ILE A 219 -0.45 -14.22 1.04
C ILE A 219 -1.79 -14.18 0.32
N LEU A 220 -2.29 -15.33 -0.14
CA LEU A 220 -3.56 -15.36 -0.86
C LEU A 220 -4.72 -14.93 0.02
N LEU A 221 -4.83 -15.46 1.23
CA LEU A 221 -5.96 -15.14 2.11
C LEU A 221 -5.97 -13.67 2.49
N THR A 222 -4.85 -13.14 2.99
CA THR A 222 -4.77 -11.74 3.44
C THR A 222 -4.80 -10.77 2.26
N GLY A 223 -4.19 -11.14 1.14
CA GLY A 223 -4.27 -10.38 -0.10
C GLY A 223 -5.69 -10.32 -0.66
N MET A 224 -6.47 -11.40 -0.62
CA MET A 224 -7.88 -11.37 -1.08
C MET A 224 -8.73 -10.39 -0.27
N PHE A 225 -8.56 -10.34 1.06
CA PHE A 225 -9.18 -9.30 1.88
C PHE A 225 -8.71 -7.90 1.46
N THR A 226 -7.42 -7.74 1.18
CA THR A 226 -6.87 -6.44 0.75
C THR A 226 -7.42 -6.02 -0.62
N VAL A 227 -7.51 -6.93 -1.61
CA VAL A 227 -8.11 -6.68 -2.92
C VAL A 227 -9.57 -6.24 -2.79
N ALA A 228 -10.33 -6.90 -1.92
CA ALA A 228 -11.76 -6.63 -1.74
C ALA A 228 -12.02 -5.30 -1.04
N PHE A 229 -11.30 -5.00 0.05
CA PHE A 229 -11.61 -3.85 0.90
C PHE A 229 -10.80 -2.59 0.57
N ASN A 230 -9.62 -2.71 -0.05
CA ASN A 230 -8.85 -1.52 -0.44
C ASN A 230 -9.62 -0.71 -1.49
N PRO A 231 -9.85 0.60 -1.28
CA PRO A 231 -10.57 1.44 -2.23
C PRO A 231 -10.00 1.42 -3.66
N VAL A 232 -10.79 1.91 -4.59
CA VAL A 232 -10.43 2.00 -6.01
C VAL A 232 -9.16 2.83 -6.15
N LEU A 233 -8.07 2.21 -6.62
CA LEU A 233 -6.76 2.85 -6.87
C LEU A 233 -6.11 3.56 -5.66
N ASP A 234 -6.47 3.21 -4.41
CA ASP A 234 -5.79 3.70 -3.20
C ASP A 234 -4.51 2.88 -2.92
N THR A 235 -3.57 2.92 -3.84
CA THR A 235 -2.22 2.37 -3.68
C THR A 235 -1.26 3.28 -4.43
N PRO A 236 0.00 3.45 -3.99
CA PRO A 236 0.89 4.39 -4.66
C PRO A 236 1.04 4.03 -6.14
N ASP A 237 0.86 5.06 -6.98
CA ASP A 237 1.02 5.01 -8.43
C ASP A 237 0.02 4.10 -9.19
N ASP A 238 -0.99 3.54 -8.52
CA ASP A 238 -1.92 2.57 -9.14
C ASP A 238 -2.63 3.10 -10.39
N HIS A 239 -2.88 4.41 -10.42
CA HIS A 239 -3.50 5.13 -11.54
C HIS A 239 -2.65 5.03 -12.82
N ALA A 240 -1.34 5.20 -12.70
CA ALA A 240 -0.42 5.05 -13.84
C ALA A 240 -0.29 3.58 -14.24
N HIS A 241 -0.32 2.68 -13.25
CA HIS A 241 -0.08 1.26 -13.46
C HIS A 241 -1.28 0.52 -14.07
N ILE A 242 -2.51 0.88 -13.74
CA ILE A 242 -3.70 0.33 -14.41
C ILE A 242 -3.75 0.79 -15.87
N ALA A 243 -3.44 2.05 -16.15
CA ALA A 243 -3.36 2.56 -17.51
C ALA A 243 -2.29 1.81 -18.32
N ARG A 244 -1.12 1.56 -17.72
CA ARG A 244 -0.04 0.79 -18.36
C ARG A 244 -0.41 -0.67 -18.64
N ALA A 245 -1.07 -1.32 -17.68
CA ALA A 245 -1.56 -2.69 -17.83
C ALA A 245 -2.64 -2.76 -18.92
N ASP A 246 -3.51 -1.76 -19.01
CA ASP A 246 -4.54 -1.69 -20.05
C ASP A 246 -3.93 -1.56 -21.45
N LEU A 247 -2.97 -0.65 -21.65
CA LEU A 247 -2.23 -0.54 -22.92
C LEU A 247 -1.54 -1.86 -23.28
N THR A 248 -0.98 -2.56 -22.28
CA THR A 248 -0.38 -3.88 -22.51
C THR A 248 -1.44 -4.91 -22.96
N SER A 249 -2.67 -4.84 -22.43
CA SER A 249 -3.80 -5.70 -22.87
C SER A 249 -4.20 -5.47 -24.33
N GLN A 250 -3.94 -4.27 -24.84
CA GLN A 250 -4.18 -3.88 -26.24
C GLN A 250 -3.00 -4.24 -27.17
N GLY A 251 -1.94 -4.87 -26.65
CA GLY A 251 -0.74 -5.22 -27.42
C GLY A 251 0.32 -4.10 -27.50
N ILE A 252 0.16 -3.02 -26.74
CA ILE A 252 1.10 -1.89 -26.73
C ILE A 252 2.21 -2.18 -25.72
N LEU A 253 3.29 -2.79 -26.21
CA LEU A 253 4.41 -3.24 -25.38
C LEU A 253 5.37 -2.12 -24.98
N PHE A 254 5.42 -1.03 -25.75
CA PHE A 254 6.29 0.13 -25.55
C PHE A 254 5.50 1.42 -25.69
N VAL A 255 5.77 2.40 -24.82
CA VAL A 255 5.12 3.71 -24.85
C VAL A 255 6.19 4.75 -25.17
N THR A 256 6.34 5.06 -26.45
CA THR A 256 7.38 5.96 -26.98
C THR A 256 6.78 7.07 -27.83
N GLY A 257 7.45 8.24 -27.86
CA GLY A 257 7.07 9.34 -28.74
C GLY A 257 5.82 10.12 -28.30
N ASP A 258 4.88 10.31 -29.22
CA ASP A 258 3.67 11.13 -29.01
C ASP A 258 2.64 10.41 -28.13
N ILE A 259 2.28 11.02 -26.99
CA ILE A 259 1.35 10.44 -26.01
C ILE A 259 -0.09 10.40 -26.52
N SER A 260 -0.47 11.28 -27.46
CA SER A 260 -1.84 11.33 -27.99
C SER A 260 -2.29 10.01 -28.65
N LYS A 261 -1.32 9.16 -29.01
CA LYS A 261 -1.53 7.84 -29.63
C LYS A 261 -1.90 6.75 -28.63
N TYR A 262 -1.70 6.98 -27.33
CA TYR A 262 -1.98 5.99 -26.30
C TYR A 262 -3.27 6.37 -25.57
N LYS A 263 -4.29 5.53 -25.72
CA LYS A 263 -5.59 5.70 -25.08
C LYS A 263 -5.98 4.42 -24.36
N VAL A 264 -6.51 4.57 -23.15
CA VAL A 264 -7.03 3.45 -22.38
C VAL A 264 -8.47 3.16 -22.80
N SER A 265 -8.91 1.95 -22.55
CA SER A 265 -10.32 1.57 -22.71
C SER A 265 -11.25 2.39 -21.81
N ASN A 266 -12.48 2.62 -22.26
CA ASN A 266 -13.50 3.32 -21.49
C ASN A 266 -13.81 2.63 -20.15
N SER A 267 -13.76 1.29 -20.07
CA SER A 267 -13.84 0.60 -18.78
C SER A 267 -12.73 1.00 -17.81
N VAL A 268 -11.49 1.20 -18.29
CA VAL A 268 -10.38 1.66 -17.45
C VAL A 268 -10.48 3.15 -17.14
N ARG A 269 -11.01 3.96 -18.07
CA ARG A 269 -11.38 5.36 -17.78
C ARG A 269 -12.36 5.43 -16.61
N ASP A 270 -13.41 4.63 -16.61
CA ASP A 270 -14.42 4.66 -15.53
C ASP A 270 -13.79 4.32 -14.18
N ILE A 271 -12.87 3.35 -14.13
CA ILE A 271 -12.09 3.03 -12.92
C ILE A 271 -11.22 4.23 -12.48
N LEU A 272 -10.57 4.91 -13.41
CA LEU A 272 -9.74 6.08 -13.12
C LEU A 272 -10.56 7.26 -12.58
N LEU A 273 -11.81 7.41 -13.04
CA LEU A 273 -12.72 8.48 -12.61
C LEU A 273 -13.40 8.16 -11.27
N ASP A 274 -13.60 6.89 -10.94
CA ASP A 274 -14.18 6.41 -9.67
C ASP A 274 -13.10 6.19 -8.58
N ASN A 275 -11.93 6.83 -8.71
CA ASN A 275 -10.80 6.67 -7.79
C ASN A 275 -11.17 7.04 -6.33
N TYR A 276 -10.49 6.38 -5.38
CA TYR A 276 -10.70 6.44 -3.93
C TYR A 276 -12.10 6.03 -3.43
N SER A 277 -13.00 5.58 -4.31
CA SER A 277 -14.30 5.05 -3.93
C SER A 277 -14.18 3.72 -3.19
N THR A 278 -15.03 3.55 -2.17
CA THR A 278 -15.15 2.31 -1.41
C THR A 278 -16.16 1.36 -2.04
N LEU A 279 -16.24 0.11 -1.56
CA LEU A 279 -17.29 -0.84 -1.96
C LEU A 279 -18.72 -0.29 -1.79
N GLN A 280 -18.94 0.67 -0.88
CA GLN A 280 -20.27 1.22 -0.59
C GLN A 280 -20.65 2.43 -1.45
N THR A 281 -19.66 3.06 -2.08
CA THR A 281 -19.81 4.34 -2.81
C THR A 281 -19.46 4.24 -4.28
N THR A 282 -18.74 3.20 -4.70
CA THR A 282 -18.34 3.01 -6.10
C THR A 282 -19.53 2.85 -7.03
N THR A 283 -19.47 3.52 -8.18
CA THR A 283 -20.48 3.42 -9.24
C THR A 283 -20.19 2.27 -10.21
N LEU A 284 -19.02 1.65 -10.12
CA LEU A 284 -18.51 0.67 -11.09
C LEU A 284 -19.30 -0.63 -11.14
N PHE A 285 -20.07 -0.98 -10.11
CA PHE A 285 -20.91 -2.19 -10.12
C PHE A 285 -21.95 -2.18 -11.25
N ASN A 286 -22.43 -0.99 -11.61
CA ASN A 286 -23.46 -0.79 -12.63
C ASN A 286 -22.87 -0.39 -13.99
N SER A 287 -21.55 -0.33 -14.10
CA SER A 287 -20.89 -0.04 -15.39
C SER A 287 -21.04 -1.19 -16.37
N GLU A 288 -21.01 -0.88 -17.65
CA GLU A 288 -20.90 -1.88 -18.71
C GLU A 288 -19.44 -1.99 -19.18
N VAL A 289 -19.11 -3.13 -19.78
CA VAL A 289 -17.81 -3.30 -20.42
C VAL A 289 -17.76 -2.43 -21.69
N ASP A 290 -16.73 -1.58 -21.79
CA ASP A 290 -16.49 -0.77 -22.97
C ASP A 290 -15.00 -0.76 -23.29
N SER A 291 -14.66 -1.42 -24.40
CA SER A 291 -13.29 -1.57 -24.89
C SER A 291 -12.87 -0.45 -25.86
N ASN A 292 -13.75 0.52 -26.16
CA ASN A 292 -13.41 1.68 -26.98
C ASN A 292 -12.31 2.51 -26.30
N GLN A 293 -11.40 3.06 -27.11
CA GLN A 293 -10.15 3.69 -26.65
C GLN A 293 -10.21 5.20 -26.92
N GLU A 294 -10.97 5.93 -26.09
CA GLU A 294 -11.19 7.36 -26.31
C GLU A 294 -10.45 8.24 -25.29
N TYR A 295 -10.10 7.68 -24.13
CA TYR A 295 -9.56 8.43 -23.01
C TYR A 295 -8.04 8.39 -22.93
N GLN A 296 -7.43 9.57 -22.78
CA GLN A 296 -6.01 9.72 -22.51
C GLN A 296 -5.80 9.90 -21.00
N ALA A 297 -5.21 8.89 -20.34
CA ALA A 297 -4.81 9.00 -18.94
C ALA A 297 -3.67 10.02 -18.76
N SER A 298 -3.59 10.57 -17.54
CA SER A 298 -2.58 11.56 -17.15
C SER A 298 -1.17 10.97 -16.98
N ASN A 299 -1.07 9.67 -16.72
CA ASN A 299 0.19 8.96 -16.57
C ASN A 299 0.05 7.51 -17.03
N TYR A 300 1.12 6.96 -17.61
CA TYR A 300 1.18 5.59 -18.11
C TYR A 300 2.39 4.81 -17.60
N ALA A 301 3.18 5.37 -16.68
CA ALA A 301 4.46 4.77 -16.28
C ALA A 301 5.26 4.31 -17.51
N ASN A 302 5.41 5.22 -18.49
CA ASN A 302 5.90 4.97 -19.85
C ASN A 302 7.32 4.37 -19.90
N THR A 303 8.15 4.62 -18.89
CA THR A 303 9.49 4.03 -18.76
C THR A 303 9.46 2.57 -18.30
N ASN A 304 8.34 2.07 -17.78
CA ASN A 304 8.21 0.69 -17.32
C ASN A 304 7.90 -0.26 -18.49
N LEU A 305 8.66 -1.35 -18.54
CA LEU A 305 8.46 -2.42 -19.53
C LEU A 305 7.20 -3.23 -19.21
N PHE A 306 6.50 -3.69 -20.25
CA PHE A 306 5.25 -4.45 -20.13
C PHE A 306 5.37 -5.74 -19.30
N ILE A 307 6.57 -6.33 -19.21
CA ILE A 307 6.82 -7.60 -18.49
C ILE A 307 6.33 -7.52 -17.03
N GLY A 308 6.53 -6.37 -16.37
CA GLY A 308 6.09 -6.16 -15.00
C GLY A 308 4.58 -6.20 -14.79
N TYR A 309 3.81 -5.98 -15.88
CA TYR A 309 2.35 -5.85 -15.88
C TYR A 309 1.62 -7.06 -16.47
N ILE A 310 2.33 -8.09 -16.91
CA ILE A 310 1.72 -9.30 -17.48
C ILE A 310 0.62 -9.87 -16.57
N PRO A 311 0.82 -10.01 -15.23
CA PRO A 311 -0.23 -10.53 -14.36
C PRO A 311 -1.53 -9.69 -14.42
N GLN A 312 -1.42 -8.38 -14.18
CA GLN A 312 -2.52 -7.42 -14.19
C GLN A 312 -3.24 -7.44 -15.54
N THR A 313 -2.46 -7.46 -16.63
CA THR A 313 -2.94 -7.48 -18.01
C THR A 313 -3.80 -8.70 -18.28
N LEU A 314 -3.40 -9.88 -17.81
CA LEU A 314 -4.19 -11.11 -17.97
C LEU A 314 -5.54 -11.01 -17.25
N GLY A 315 -5.57 -10.38 -16.08
CA GLY A 315 -6.82 -10.10 -15.36
C GLY A 315 -7.74 -9.15 -16.12
N ILE A 316 -7.19 -8.05 -16.66
CA ILE A 316 -7.94 -7.09 -17.49
C ILE A 316 -8.49 -7.78 -18.75
N LEU A 317 -7.62 -8.50 -19.47
CA LEU A 317 -7.97 -9.19 -20.71
C LEU A 317 -9.09 -10.20 -20.46
N LEU A 318 -8.98 -11.01 -19.40
CA LEU A 318 -10.02 -11.96 -19.01
C LEU A 318 -11.34 -11.22 -18.79
N GLY A 319 -11.35 -10.19 -17.93
CA GLY A 319 -12.56 -9.42 -17.62
C GLY A 319 -13.25 -8.86 -18.87
N LYS A 320 -12.47 -8.28 -19.79
CA LYS A 320 -13.00 -7.77 -21.07
C LYS A 320 -13.54 -8.86 -21.98
N LEU A 321 -12.82 -9.99 -22.11
CA LEU A 321 -13.20 -11.08 -23.02
C LEU A 321 -14.51 -11.76 -22.62
N ILE A 322 -14.78 -11.90 -21.32
CA ILE A 322 -16.04 -12.46 -20.81
C ILE A 322 -17.11 -11.39 -20.55
N GLY A 323 -16.85 -10.14 -20.92
CA GLY A 323 -17.80 -9.04 -20.87
C GLY A 323 -18.19 -8.59 -19.46
N LEU A 324 -17.25 -8.65 -18.50
CA LEU A 324 -17.48 -8.19 -17.13
C LEU A 324 -17.37 -6.67 -17.01
N ASN A 325 -18.14 -6.09 -16.09
CA ASN A 325 -18.11 -4.67 -15.77
C ASN A 325 -16.74 -4.16 -15.28
N SER A 326 -16.57 -2.85 -15.24
CA SER A 326 -15.32 -2.18 -14.85
C SER A 326 -14.88 -2.53 -13.43
N PHE A 327 -15.82 -2.76 -12.51
CA PHE A 327 -15.49 -3.22 -11.16
C PHE A 327 -14.81 -4.59 -11.16
N MET A 328 -15.35 -5.55 -11.91
CA MET A 328 -14.76 -6.89 -11.99
C MET A 328 -13.43 -6.89 -12.75
N ILE A 329 -13.26 -6.02 -13.76
CA ILE A 329 -11.97 -5.80 -14.43
C ILE A 329 -10.92 -5.33 -13.41
N LEU A 330 -11.27 -4.37 -12.55
CA LEU A 330 -10.39 -3.90 -11.46
C LEU A 330 -10.01 -5.06 -10.52
N ILE A 331 -11.00 -5.83 -10.04
CA ILE A 331 -10.77 -6.94 -9.10
C ILE A 331 -9.91 -8.04 -9.74
N LEU A 332 -10.17 -8.42 -10.99
CA LEU A 332 -9.40 -9.45 -11.68
C LEU A 332 -7.96 -9.04 -11.92
N GLY A 333 -7.70 -7.78 -12.30
CA GLY A 333 -6.34 -7.26 -12.45
C GLY A 333 -5.53 -7.32 -11.15
N LYS A 334 -6.12 -6.84 -10.04
CA LYS A 334 -5.52 -6.94 -8.69
C LYS A 334 -5.29 -8.40 -8.28
N LEU A 335 -6.28 -9.27 -8.50
CA LEU A 335 -6.22 -10.69 -8.12
C LEU A 335 -5.13 -11.46 -8.88
N PHE A 336 -4.98 -11.23 -10.18
CA PHE A 336 -3.93 -11.88 -10.96
C PHE A 336 -2.53 -11.43 -10.54
N ASN A 337 -2.35 -10.14 -10.18
CA ASN A 337 -1.10 -9.66 -9.61
C ASN A 337 -0.77 -10.38 -8.28
N LEU A 338 -1.76 -10.49 -7.39
CA LEU A 338 -1.64 -11.19 -6.12
C LEU A 338 -1.28 -12.67 -6.31
N ILE A 339 -1.96 -13.37 -7.22
CA ILE A 339 -1.70 -14.79 -7.51
C ILE A 339 -0.29 -14.97 -8.07
N ALA A 340 0.13 -14.13 -9.03
CA ALA A 340 1.48 -14.20 -9.58
C ALA A 340 2.53 -13.99 -8.50
N TYR A 341 2.36 -12.97 -7.66
CA TYR A 341 3.23 -12.72 -6.50
C TYR A 341 3.30 -13.92 -5.56
N ALA A 342 2.13 -14.44 -5.13
CA ALA A 342 2.04 -15.57 -4.21
C ALA A 342 2.74 -16.83 -4.79
N LEU A 343 2.55 -17.12 -6.08
CA LEU A 343 3.20 -18.24 -6.76
C LEU A 343 4.71 -18.06 -6.84
N MET A 344 5.20 -16.88 -7.23
CA MET A 344 6.64 -16.60 -7.29
C MET A 344 7.29 -16.75 -5.91
N VAL A 345 6.70 -16.20 -4.86
CA VAL A 345 7.17 -16.35 -3.48
C VAL A 345 7.15 -17.81 -3.05
N ARG A 346 6.06 -18.53 -3.33
CA ARG A 346 5.95 -19.96 -3.02
C ARG A 346 7.09 -20.75 -3.66
N PHE A 347 7.39 -20.50 -4.93
CA PHE A 347 8.49 -21.16 -5.63
C PHE A 347 9.84 -20.76 -5.06
N ALA A 348 10.07 -19.47 -4.77
CA ALA A 348 11.29 -18.98 -4.14
C ALA A 348 11.60 -19.72 -2.82
N ILE A 349 10.60 -19.83 -1.94
CA ILE A 349 10.73 -20.51 -0.63
C ILE A 349 10.85 -22.03 -0.80
N LYS A 350 10.21 -22.61 -1.81
CA LYS A 350 10.32 -24.04 -2.11
C LYS A 350 11.73 -24.40 -2.61
N ILE A 351 12.31 -23.57 -3.48
CA ILE A 351 13.65 -23.73 -4.06
C ILE A 351 14.73 -23.51 -3.00
N ALA A 352 14.56 -22.50 -2.14
CA ALA A 352 15.52 -22.17 -1.10
C ALA A 352 15.74 -23.36 -0.15
N PRO A 353 16.96 -23.90 0.03
CA PRO A 353 17.21 -25.01 0.96
C PRO A 353 17.25 -24.56 2.43
N MET A 354 17.48 -23.27 2.67
CA MET A 354 17.69 -22.63 3.98
C MET A 354 17.02 -21.26 4.01
N PHE A 355 16.92 -20.60 5.17
CA PHE A 355 16.29 -19.28 5.35
C PHE A 355 14.81 -19.16 4.90
N LYS A 356 14.08 -20.29 4.81
CA LYS A 356 12.70 -20.33 4.31
C LYS A 356 11.73 -19.43 5.08
N VAL A 357 11.78 -19.50 6.41
CA VAL A 357 10.90 -18.72 7.29
C VAL A 357 11.24 -17.24 7.26
N PRO A 358 12.49 -16.78 7.48
CA PRO A 358 12.78 -15.35 7.43
C PRO A 358 12.46 -14.73 6.07
N LEU A 359 12.77 -15.40 4.95
CA LEU A 359 12.34 -14.94 3.62
C LEU A 359 10.81 -14.88 3.49
N GLY A 360 10.10 -15.89 4.02
CA GLY A 360 8.65 -15.90 4.08
C GLY A 360 8.06 -14.74 4.90
N LEU A 361 8.65 -14.40 6.03
CA LEU A 361 8.22 -13.27 6.88
C LEU A 361 8.34 -11.93 6.16
N ILE A 362 9.43 -11.73 5.42
CA ILE A 362 9.57 -10.53 4.57
C ILE A 362 8.51 -10.55 3.46
N ALA A 363 8.22 -11.70 2.85
CA ALA A 363 7.24 -11.78 1.77
C ALA A 363 5.77 -11.62 2.24
N ILE A 364 5.45 -11.91 3.50
CA ILE A 364 4.10 -11.67 4.03
C ILE A 364 3.94 -10.30 4.68
N MET A 365 4.95 -9.42 4.66
CA MET A 365 4.83 -8.14 5.34
C MET A 365 3.63 -7.32 4.85
N PRO A 366 3.00 -6.50 5.71
CA PRO A 366 1.86 -5.65 5.33
C PRO A 366 2.05 -4.90 4.02
N MET A 367 3.18 -4.19 3.84
CA MET A 367 3.50 -3.46 2.60
C MET A 367 3.57 -4.38 1.37
N ALA A 368 4.13 -5.59 1.50
CA ALA A 368 4.24 -6.50 0.37
C ALA A 368 2.87 -7.06 -0.05
N ILE A 369 2.00 -7.39 0.92
CA ILE A 369 0.62 -7.80 0.66
C ILE A 369 -0.19 -6.66 0.03
N PHE A 370 -0.04 -5.44 0.55
CA PHE A 370 -0.71 -4.25 0.06
C PHE A 370 -0.37 -4.00 -1.42
N ILE A 371 0.92 -3.96 -1.75
CA ILE A 371 1.40 -3.78 -3.12
C ILE A 371 1.00 -4.96 -4.02
N ALA A 372 1.08 -6.20 -3.55
CA ALA A 372 0.66 -7.37 -4.32
C ALA A 372 -0.85 -7.39 -4.64
N SER A 373 -1.66 -6.67 -3.85
CA SER A 373 -3.12 -6.59 -3.98
C SER A 373 -3.57 -5.38 -4.81
N SER A 374 -2.70 -4.84 -5.65
CA SER A 374 -2.88 -3.60 -6.42
C SER A 374 -2.47 -3.79 -7.90
N PHE A 375 -2.45 -2.70 -8.69
CA PHE A 375 -1.88 -2.72 -10.05
C PHE A 375 -0.37 -2.50 -10.09
N ASN A 376 0.26 -2.18 -8.96
CA ASN A 376 1.66 -1.83 -8.90
C ASN A 376 2.61 -3.00 -9.31
N PRO A 377 3.53 -2.78 -10.28
CA PRO A 377 4.46 -3.80 -10.78
C PRO A 377 5.60 -4.12 -9.79
N ASP A 378 5.73 -3.38 -8.68
CA ASP A 378 6.65 -3.72 -7.60
C ASP A 378 6.34 -5.13 -7.04
N ALA A 379 5.09 -5.61 -7.11
CA ALA A 379 4.74 -6.99 -6.78
C ALA A 379 5.52 -8.02 -7.64
N THR A 380 5.66 -7.76 -8.94
CA THR A 380 6.48 -8.58 -9.85
C THR A 380 7.95 -8.48 -9.49
N THR A 381 8.43 -7.28 -9.17
CA THR A 381 9.80 -7.05 -8.68
C THR A 381 10.08 -7.85 -7.42
N TYR A 382 9.13 -7.89 -6.47
CA TYR A 382 9.27 -8.65 -5.23
C TYR A 382 9.33 -10.14 -5.48
N GLY A 383 8.39 -10.68 -6.25
CA GLY A 383 8.36 -12.11 -6.59
C GLY A 383 9.64 -12.57 -7.29
N LEU A 384 10.10 -11.83 -8.30
CA LEU A 384 11.35 -12.11 -9.00
C LEU A 384 12.59 -11.94 -8.10
N GLY A 385 12.62 -10.91 -7.24
CA GLY A 385 13.68 -10.70 -6.26
C GLY A 385 13.80 -11.87 -5.30
N PHE A 386 12.68 -12.35 -4.74
CA PHE A 386 12.67 -13.54 -3.89
C PHE A 386 13.07 -14.80 -4.67
N LEU A 387 12.66 -14.96 -5.92
CA LEU A 387 13.10 -16.09 -6.77
C LEU A 387 14.61 -16.07 -7.00
N CYS A 388 15.20 -14.91 -7.30
CA CYS A 388 16.65 -14.74 -7.39
C CYS A 388 17.33 -15.14 -6.08
N ILE A 389 16.86 -14.64 -4.94
CA ILE A 389 17.43 -14.96 -3.62
C ILE A 389 17.30 -16.47 -3.31
N GLY A 390 16.13 -17.05 -3.54
CA GLY A 390 15.87 -18.47 -3.30
C GLY A 390 16.71 -19.38 -4.18
N TYR A 391 16.86 -19.05 -5.47
CA TYR A 391 17.71 -19.78 -6.39
C TYR A 391 19.20 -19.59 -6.07
N PHE A 392 19.63 -18.41 -5.65
CA PHE A 392 20.98 -18.18 -5.14
C PHE A 392 21.31 -19.08 -3.94
N LEU A 393 20.38 -19.23 -2.97
CA LEU A 393 20.55 -20.16 -1.86
C LEU A 393 20.60 -21.62 -2.32
N HIS A 394 19.84 -21.98 -3.36
CA HIS A 394 19.93 -23.29 -4.00
C HIS A 394 21.32 -23.53 -4.59
N LEU A 395 21.87 -22.55 -5.32
CA LEU A 395 23.24 -22.63 -5.86
C LEU A 395 24.29 -22.72 -4.75
N TYR A 396 24.11 -21.98 -3.64
CA TYR A 396 25.03 -22.02 -2.51
C TYR A 396 25.20 -23.42 -1.90
N LYS A 397 24.11 -24.21 -1.88
CA LYS A 397 24.12 -25.58 -1.36
C LYS A 397 24.43 -26.64 -2.41
N LYS A 398 24.22 -26.34 -3.68
CA LYS A 398 24.46 -27.28 -4.78
C LYS A 398 25.96 -27.52 -4.98
N GLU A 399 26.32 -28.78 -5.18
CA GLU A 399 27.65 -29.16 -5.69
C GLU A 399 27.63 -29.20 -7.22
N ASN A 400 28.78 -28.96 -7.85
CA ASN A 400 28.97 -28.99 -9.30
C ASN A 400 28.03 -28.03 -10.07
N ILE A 401 28.05 -26.74 -9.73
CA ILE A 401 27.37 -25.69 -10.50
C ILE A 401 27.93 -25.68 -11.93
N SER A 402 27.05 -25.93 -12.91
CA SER A 402 27.38 -25.93 -14.33
C SER A 402 26.92 -24.62 -14.99
N ILE A 403 27.19 -24.49 -16.30
CA ILE A 403 26.76 -23.33 -17.09
C ILE A 403 25.23 -23.19 -17.15
N LYS A 404 24.49 -24.30 -17.04
CA LYS A 404 23.03 -24.31 -17.05
C LYS A 404 22.48 -23.55 -15.85
N GLU A 405 23.04 -23.80 -14.66
CA GLU A 405 22.63 -23.12 -13.44
C GLU A 405 22.94 -21.63 -13.47
N ILE A 406 24.13 -21.27 -13.98
CA ILE A 406 24.52 -19.86 -14.19
C ILE A 406 23.54 -19.18 -15.15
N ALA A 407 23.23 -19.82 -16.29
CA ALA A 407 22.32 -19.27 -17.28
C ALA A 407 20.91 -19.05 -16.71
N ILE A 408 20.37 -20.01 -15.96
CA ILE A 408 19.06 -19.86 -15.28
C ILE A 408 19.06 -18.67 -14.33
N TYR A 409 20.12 -18.53 -13.50
CA TYR A 409 20.22 -17.42 -12.56
C TYR A 409 20.34 -16.07 -13.27
N SER A 410 21.13 -16.01 -14.35
CA SER A 410 21.30 -14.80 -15.15
C SER A 410 20.03 -14.42 -15.90
N THR A 411 19.26 -15.37 -16.43
CA THR A 411 17.96 -15.09 -17.04
C THR A 411 16.99 -14.51 -16.02
N LEU A 412 16.90 -15.09 -14.81
CA LEU A 412 16.08 -14.53 -13.73
C LEU A 412 16.52 -13.09 -13.37
N SER A 413 17.83 -12.86 -13.29
CA SER A 413 18.40 -11.54 -12.97
C SER A 413 18.19 -10.51 -14.07
N ILE A 414 18.24 -10.91 -15.34
CA ILE A 414 17.92 -10.06 -16.50
C ILE A 414 16.44 -9.68 -16.46
N VAL A 415 15.53 -10.65 -16.32
CA VAL A 415 14.09 -10.36 -16.26
C VAL A 415 13.79 -9.41 -15.11
N LEU A 416 14.40 -9.62 -13.94
CA LEU A 416 14.28 -8.71 -12.81
C LEU A 416 14.83 -7.30 -13.11
N GLY A 417 16.00 -7.19 -13.73
CA GLY A 417 16.59 -5.91 -14.14
C GLY A 417 15.78 -5.17 -15.20
N LEU A 418 15.10 -5.89 -16.09
CA LEU A 418 14.19 -5.32 -17.09
C LEU A 418 12.90 -4.77 -16.45
N VAL A 419 12.42 -5.41 -15.38
CA VAL A 419 11.25 -4.94 -14.61
C VAL A 419 11.63 -3.77 -13.69
N LYS A 420 12.77 -3.86 -12.99
CA LYS A 420 13.26 -2.84 -12.05
C LYS A 420 14.79 -2.76 -12.09
N LEU A 421 15.30 -1.74 -12.78
CA LEU A 421 16.73 -1.61 -13.12
C LEU A 421 17.72 -1.81 -11.95
N PRO A 422 17.57 -1.20 -10.76
CA PRO A 422 18.53 -1.37 -9.66
C PRO A 422 18.77 -2.83 -9.26
N TYR A 423 17.75 -3.68 -9.41
CA TYR A 423 17.83 -5.08 -8.99
C TYR A 423 18.63 -5.97 -9.94
N CYS A 424 19.11 -5.47 -11.09
CA CYS A 424 20.06 -6.20 -11.92
C CYS A 424 21.36 -6.57 -11.17
N ILE A 425 21.72 -5.79 -10.13
CA ILE A 425 22.88 -6.00 -9.27
C ILE A 425 22.80 -7.33 -8.50
N LEU A 426 21.60 -7.87 -8.25
CA LEU A 426 21.44 -9.21 -7.67
C LEU A 426 22.13 -10.29 -8.52
N GLY A 427 22.25 -10.10 -9.84
CA GLY A 427 23.03 -10.98 -10.72
C GLY A 427 24.46 -11.18 -10.23
N GLY A 428 25.05 -10.17 -9.58
CA GLY A 428 26.39 -10.20 -9.01
C GLY A 428 26.58 -11.19 -7.86
N LEU A 429 25.52 -11.65 -7.17
CA LEU A 429 25.64 -12.57 -6.03
C LEU A 429 26.39 -13.86 -6.38
N ILE A 430 26.28 -14.33 -7.62
CA ILE A 430 26.87 -15.59 -8.08
C ILE A 430 28.41 -15.62 -7.95
N ILE A 431 29.09 -14.47 -8.06
CA ILE A 431 30.56 -14.39 -7.96
C ILE A 431 31.05 -14.58 -6.51
N PHE A 432 30.16 -14.36 -5.54
CA PHE A 432 30.43 -14.50 -4.11
C PHE A 432 30.16 -15.91 -3.58
N LEU A 433 29.72 -16.83 -4.46
CA LEU A 433 29.72 -18.25 -4.16
C LEU A 433 31.16 -18.78 -3.97
N PRO A 434 31.35 -19.82 -3.13
CA PRO A 434 32.66 -20.48 -3.02
C PRO A 434 33.05 -21.10 -4.36
N LYS A 435 34.30 -20.86 -4.79
CA LYS A 435 34.81 -21.37 -6.08
C LYS A 435 34.76 -22.90 -6.18
N SER A 436 34.88 -23.59 -5.04
CA SER A 436 34.77 -25.06 -4.94
C SER A 436 33.39 -25.62 -5.31
N LYS A 437 32.33 -24.80 -5.33
CA LYS A 437 30.99 -25.24 -5.71
C LYS A 437 30.81 -25.41 -7.22
N PHE A 438 31.69 -24.83 -8.03
CA PHE A 438 31.62 -24.88 -9.48
C PHE A 438 32.28 -26.14 -10.01
N ILE A 439 31.75 -26.71 -11.09
CA ILE A 439 32.28 -27.95 -11.70
C ILE A 439 33.76 -27.83 -12.10
N ASN A 440 34.20 -26.63 -12.46
CA ASN A 440 35.61 -26.31 -12.71
C ASN A 440 35.86 -24.79 -12.62
N ASN A 441 37.14 -24.41 -12.55
CA ASN A 441 37.56 -23.01 -12.47
C ASN A 441 37.09 -22.17 -13.67
N LYS A 442 37.03 -22.75 -14.88
CA LYS A 442 36.54 -22.04 -16.08
C LYS A 442 35.09 -21.61 -15.92
N THR A 443 34.25 -22.45 -15.32
CA THR A 443 32.82 -22.18 -15.08
C THR A 443 32.65 -21.07 -14.04
N TYR A 444 33.49 -21.01 -13.02
CA TYR A 444 33.54 -19.88 -12.08
C TYR A 444 33.84 -18.55 -12.80
N TYR A 445 34.87 -18.49 -13.65
CA TYR A 445 35.19 -17.24 -14.37
C TYR A 445 34.13 -16.88 -15.42
N LYS A 446 33.47 -17.86 -16.05
CA LYS A 446 32.30 -17.61 -16.91
C LYS A 446 31.17 -16.89 -16.16
N SER A 447 31.01 -17.10 -14.85
CA SER A 447 29.98 -16.38 -14.08
C SER A 447 30.14 -14.86 -14.13
N PHE A 448 31.37 -14.33 -14.22
CA PHE A 448 31.63 -12.90 -14.39
C PHE A 448 31.14 -12.39 -15.75
N LEU A 449 31.34 -13.15 -16.83
CA LEU A 449 30.80 -12.81 -18.15
C LEU A 449 29.27 -12.76 -18.13
N PHE A 450 28.64 -13.68 -17.41
CA PHE A 450 27.19 -13.69 -17.24
C PHE A 450 26.69 -12.51 -16.39
N VAL A 451 27.43 -12.09 -15.36
CA VAL A 451 27.13 -10.85 -14.61
C VAL A 451 27.25 -9.63 -15.52
N LEU A 452 28.29 -9.56 -16.35
CA LEU A 452 28.45 -8.50 -17.34
C LEU A 452 27.27 -8.48 -18.33
N LEU A 453 26.85 -9.65 -18.82
CA LEU A 453 25.69 -9.75 -19.69
C LEU A 453 24.40 -9.24 -19.01
N VAL A 454 24.17 -9.61 -17.75
CA VAL A 454 23.02 -9.11 -16.96
C VAL A 454 23.05 -7.59 -16.88
N ALA A 455 24.21 -7.00 -16.58
CA ALA A 455 24.38 -5.56 -16.50
C ALA A 455 24.15 -4.88 -17.87
N LEU A 456 24.78 -5.37 -18.94
CA LEU A 456 24.66 -4.78 -20.28
C LEU A 456 23.22 -4.80 -20.80
N VAL A 457 22.51 -5.92 -20.64
CA VAL A 457 21.11 -6.02 -21.10
C VAL A 457 20.21 -5.10 -20.27
N SER A 458 20.36 -5.08 -18.94
CA SER A 458 19.52 -4.27 -18.06
C SER A 458 19.78 -2.77 -18.27
N LEU A 459 21.05 -2.35 -18.32
CA LEU A 459 21.43 -0.96 -18.57
C LEU A 459 21.09 -0.50 -19.98
N GLY A 460 21.26 -1.37 -20.98
CA GLY A 460 20.85 -1.08 -22.36
C GLY A 460 19.35 -0.80 -22.45
N TRP A 461 18.53 -1.61 -21.78
CA TRP A 461 17.09 -1.35 -21.67
C TRP A 461 16.79 -0.07 -20.89
N GLY A 462 17.39 0.12 -19.71
CA GLY A 462 17.16 1.30 -18.88
C GLY A 462 17.50 2.61 -19.60
N GLY A 463 18.65 2.64 -20.28
CA GLY A 463 19.06 3.77 -21.11
C GLY A 463 18.11 4.00 -22.28
N PHE A 464 17.72 2.94 -22.99
CA PHE A 464 16.73 3.05 -24.08
C PHE A 464 15.39 3.61 -23.59
N ALA A 465 14.89 3.12 -22.45
CA ALA A 465 13.61 3.54 -21.88
C ALA A 465 13.63 5.01 -21.44
N ILE A 466 14.74 5.49 -20.86
CA ILE A 466 14.90 6.90 -20.48
C ILE A 466 14.94 7.78 -21.74
N ILE A 467 15.78 7.43 -22.72
CA ILE A 467 16.00 8.24 -23.94
C ILE A 467 14.73 8.32 -24.81
N ASN A 468 14.00 7.21 -24.93
CA ASN A 468 12.84 7.09 -25.82
C ASN A 468 11.51 7.23 -25.09
N SER A 469 11.53 7.61 -23.81
CA SER A 469 10.32 7.84 -23.04
C SER A 469 9.45 8.88 -23.75
N ALA A 470 8.15 8.57 -23.86
CA ALA A 470 7.19 9.52 -24.42
C ALA A 470 7.17 10.83 -23.59
N VAL A 471 6.95 11.97 -24.26
CA VAL A 471 6.91 13.31 -23.65
C VAL A 471 5.77 13.37 -22.62
N SER A 472 6.08 13.19 -21.33
CA SER A 472 5.10 12.99 -20.27
C SER A 472 4.20 14.22 -20.08
N PRO A 473 2.91 14.07 -19.69
CA PRO A 473 2.10 15.19 -19.21
C PRO A 473 2.71 15.82 -17.95
N PHE A 474 3.61 15.12 -17.27
CA PHE A 474 4.45 15.63 -16.18
C PHE A 474 5.59 16.54 -16.65
N ASN A 475 5.78 16.79 -17.95
CA ASN A 475 6.84 17.71 -18.38
C ASN A 475 6.68 19.11 -17.78
N SER A 476 5.45 19.60 -17.64
CA SER A 476 5.18 20.84 -16.91
C SER A 476 5.58 20.74 -15.43
N PHE A 477 5.31 19.61 -14.79
CA PHE A 477 5.76 19.35 -13.42
C PHE A 477 7.29 19.30 -13.33
N TYR A 478 7.97 18.64 -14.26
CA TYR A 478 9.43 18.57 -14.31
C TYR A 478 10.05 19.94 -14.55
N GLU A 479 9.51 20.73 -15.48
CA GLU A 479 9.96 22.10 -15.73
C GLU A 479 9.77 23.00 -14.50
N VAL A 480 8.59 22.98 -13.88
CA VAL A 480 8.30 23.79 -12.68
C VAL A 480 9.17 23.41 -11.49
N ASN A 481 9.50 22.12 -11.34
CA ASN A 481 10.32 21.63 -10.23
C ASN A 481 11.81 21.52 -10.58
N ASN A 482 12.26 22.08 -11.71
CA ASN A 482 13.65 22.04 -12.16
C ASN A 482 14.24 20.62 -12.20
N ILE A 483 13.45 19.64 -12.65
CA ILE A 483 13.88 18.24 -12.83
C ILE A 483 14.33 18.07 -14.28
N ASP A 484 15.64 18.01 -14.49
CA ASP A 484 16.23 17.75 -15.81
C ASP A 484 17.39 16.77 -15.70
N ILE A 485 17.23 15.60 -16.33
CA ILE A 485 18.25 14.54 -16.37
C ILE A 485 19.55 15.08 -16.97
N LYS A 486 19.48 15.91 -18.02
CA LYS A 486 20.69 16.44 -18.67
C LYS A 486 21.41 17.42 -17.76
N GLY A 487 20.69 18.35 -17.14
CA GLY A 487 21.18 19.26 -16.11
C GLY A 487 21.82 18.52 -14.95
N GLN A 488 21.19 17.44 -14.46
CA GLN A 488 21.75 16.61 -13.38
C GLN A 488 23.09 15.98 -13.77
N ILE A 489 23.17 15.42 -14.98
CA ILE A 489 24.41 14.82 -15.49
C ILE A 489 25.49 15.90 -15.62
N MET A 490 25.16 17.08 -16.12
CA MET A 490 26.12 18.19 -16.23
C MET A 490 26.61 18.65 -14.87
N TYR A 491 25.73 18.75 -13.87
CA TYR A 491 26.12 19.04 -12.48
C TYR A 491 27.11 18.01 -11.94
N ILE A 492 26.83 16.71 -12.10
CA ILE A 492 27.72 15.63 -11.64
C ILE A 492 29.10 15.72 -12.32
N LEU A 493 29.15 16.05 -13.61
CA LEU A 493 30.38 16.15 -14.37
C LEU A 493 31.19 17.40 -14.02
N ASN A 494 30.51 18.52 -13.72
CA ASN A 494 31.15 19.79 -13.41
C ASN A 494 31.72 19.82 -11.98
N ASP A 495 31.04 19.19 -11.01
CA ASP A 495 31.52 19.12 -9.61
C ASP A 495 31.33 17.72 -9.00
N PRO A 496 32.15 16.74 -9.41
CA PRO A 496 32.03 15.36 -8.96
C PRO A 496 32.33 15.19 -7.47
N VAL A 497 33.22 16.02 -6.90
CA VAL A 497 33.59 15.93 -5.48
C VAL A 497 32.43 16.40 -4.61
N HIS A 498 31.81 17.52 -4.98
CA HIS A 498 30.63 18.01 -4.27
C HIS A 498 29.44 17.08 -4.40
N PHE A 499 29.19 16.54 -5.60
CA PHE A 499 28.16 15.51 -5.80
C PHE A 499 28.37 14.31 -4.87
N VAL A 500 29.57 13.72 -4.82
CA VAL A 500 29.84 12.55 -3.96
C VAL A 500 29.58 12.89 -2.49
N LYS A 501 29.96 14.09 -2.04
CA LYS A 501 29.72 14.54 -0.66
C LYS A 501 28.21 14.64 -0.36
N ILE A 502 27.46 15.35 -1.20
CA ILE A 502 26.00 15.52 -1.02
C ILE A 502 25.29 14.18 -1.11
N PHE A 503 25.58 13.40 -2.15
CA PHE A 503 24.94 12.13 -2.38
C PHE A 503 25.18 11.15 -1.21
N SER A 504 26.39 11.11 -0.65
CA SER A 504 26.71 10.25 0.49
C SER A 504 25.93 10.61 1.76
N VAL A 505 25.70 11.90 1.99
CA VAL A 505 24.87 12.39 3.10
C VAL A 505 23.40 12.05 2.85
N ALA A 506 22.91 12.37 1.64
CA ALA A 506 21.52 12.11 1.26
C ALA A 506 21.13 10.62 1.27
N LEU A 507 22.09 9.70 1.11
CA LEU A 507 21.86 8.26 1.28
C LEU A 507 21.43 7.88 2.71
N LEU A 508 21.80 8.65 3.73
CA LEU A 508 21.51 8.35 5.13
C LEU A 508 20.35 9.19 5.69
N ASP A 509 20.19 10.43 5.23
CA ASP A 509 19.25 11.40 5.81
C ASP A 509 17.79 10.90 5.89
N ASN A 510 17.34 10.15 4.88
CA ASN A 510 15.94 9.72 4.77
C ASN A 510 15.69 8.26 5.14
N ILE A 511 16.67 7.52 5.67
CA ILE A 511 16.52 6.08 5.96
C ILE A 511 15.37 5.83 6.96
N GLY A 512 15.22 6.69 7.97
CA GLY A 512 14.14 6.59 8.96
C GLY A 512 12.76 6.75 8.32
N VAL A 513 12.63 7.69 7.38
CA VAL A 513 11.40 7.93 6.62
C VAL A 513 11.07 6.73 5.74
N TYR A 514 12.06 6.15 5.05
CA TYR A 514 11.84 4.97 4.21
C TYR A 514 11.40 3.76 5.04
N LEU A 515 12.00 3.55 6.21
CA LEU A 515 11.57 2.49 7.14
C LEU A 515 10.16 2.74 7.68
N GLN A 516 9.80 4.01 7.94
CA GLN A 516 8.44 4.35 8.34
C GLN A 516 7.42 4.04 7.26
N GLN A 517 7.72 4.37 6.00
CA GLN A 517 6.84 4.13 4.88
C GLN A 517 6.51 2.64 4.67
N LEU A 518 7.30 1.69 5.21
CA LEU A 518 6.93 0.25 5.22
C LEU A 518 5.64 -0.03 6.02
N ASN A 519 5.16 0.93 6.80
CA ASN A 519 3.94 0.87 7.62
C ASN A 519 2.91 1.93 7.23
N THR A 520 3.12 2.64 6.13
CA THR A 520 2.23 3.67 5.62
C THR A 520 1.62 3.18 4.31
N PHE A 521 0.30 3.20 4.23
CA PHE A 521 -0.53 2.66 3.15
C PHE A 521 -1.35 3.77 2.47
N GLY A 522 -2.20 3.36 1.53
CA GLY A 522 -2.86 4.27 0.59
C GLY A 522 -1.83 5.01 -0.26
N TRP A 523 -2.12 6.25 -0.63
CA TRP A 523 -1.12 7.16 -1.20
C TRP A 523 -0.15 7.73 -0.14
N LEU A 524 0.42 6.85 0.69
CA LEU A 524 1.18 7.19 1.91
C LEU A 524 0.41 8.11 2.88
N SER A 525 -0.92 7.95 2.93
CA SER A 525 -1.83 8.87 3.62
C SER A 525 -2.30 8.39 4.99
N TYR A 526 -2.18 7.10 5.29
CA TYR A 526 -2.51 6.52 6.60
C TYR A 526 -1.55 5.38 6.93
N GLY A 527 -1.41 5.02 8.20
CA GLY A 527 -0.53 3.95 8.62
C GLY A 527 -0.97 3.31 9.92
N LEU A 528 -0.19 2.34 10.38
CA LEU A 528 -0.35 1.78 11.72
C LEU A 528 -0.13 2.87 12.78
N ASN A 529 -0.76 2.74 13.95
CA ASN A 529 -0.48 3.65 15.06
C ASN A 529 1.00 3.54 15.48
N ALA A 530 1.51 4.57 16.14
CA ALA A 530 2.92 4.66 16.52
C ALA A 530 3.40 3.42 17.30
N GLY A 531 2.59 2.91 18.24
CA GLY A 531 2.92 1.72 19.01
C GLY A 531 3.08 0.46 18.14
N SER A 532 2.12 0.19 17.25
CA SER A 532 2.15 -0.97 16.35
C SER A 532 3.28 -0.87 15.34
N MET A 533 3.54 0.34 14.84
CA MET A 533 4.66 0.63 13.94
C MET A 533 6.02 0.35 14.61
N ILE A 534 6.20 0.78 15.86
CA ILE A 534 7.41 0.49 16.64
C ILE A 534 7.56 -1.02 16.88
N LEU A 535 6.50 -1.69 17.35
CA LEU A 535 6.52 -3.14 17.60
C LEU A 535 6.82 -3.93 16.32
N TYR A 536 6.24 -3.52 15.20
CA TYR A 536 6.52 -4.12 13.91
C TYR A 536 7.97 -3.90 13.47
N SER A 537 8.49 -2.68 13.62
CA SER A 537 9.88 -2.37 13.29
C SER A 537 10.86 -3.19 14.13
N ILE A 538 10.59 -3.36 15.43
CA ILE A 538 11.36 -4.24 16.32
C ILE A 538 11.27 -5.70 15.86
N PHE A 539 10.07 -6.17 15.52
CA PHE A 539 9.87 -7.53 15.01
C PHE A 539 10.68 -7.76 13.73
N MET A 540 10.60 -6.86 12.75
CA MET A 540 11.36 -6.96 11.50
C MET A 540 12.87 -6.88 11.72
N GLY A 541 13.32 -5.99 12.60
CA GLY A 541 14.72 -5.93 13.04
C GLY A 541 15.18 -7.25 13.65
N SER A 542 14.34 -7.88 14.47
CA SER A 542 14.63 -9.20 15.07
C SER A 542 14.71 -10.31 14.02
N VAL A 543 13.86 -10.29 12.98
CA VAL A 543 13.91 -11.26 11.88
C VAL A 543 15.20 -11.09 11.07
N VAL A 544 15.60 -9.85 10.78
CA VAL A 544 16.80 -9.56 9.99
C VAL A 544 18.08 -9.89 10.76
N LEU A 545 18.16 -9.49 12.03
CA LEU A 545 19.40 -9.56 12.81
C LEU A 545 19.52 -10.84 13.64
N LEU A 546 18.42 -11.30 14.23
CA LEU A 546 18.43 -12.27 15.33
C LEU A 546 17.73 -13.59 15.01
N TYR A 547 17.13 -13.76 13.82
CA TYR A 547 16.44 -15.00 13.49
C TYR A 547 17.36 -16.21 13.66
N PRO A 548 16.95 -17.22 14.46
CA PRO A 548 17.80 -18.36 14.75
C PRO A 548 17.85 -19.26 13.52
N ASN A 549 18.89 -19.09 12.70
CA ASN A 549 19.08 -19.85 11.48
C ASN A 549 19.82 -21.16 11.79
N LYS A 550 19.31 -22.27 11.26
CA LYS A 550 19.93 -23.61 11.46
C LYS A 550 21.33 -23.70 10.86
N GLU A 551 21.60 -22.87 9.87
CA GLU A 551 22.81 -22.86 9.09
C GLU A 551 23.18 -21.42 8.76
N ILE A 552 24.49 -21.14 8.71
CA ILE A 552 25.02 -19.80 8.52
C ILE A 552 25.84 -19.77 7.23
N LEU A 553 25.71 -18.68 6.46
CA LEU A 553 26.51 -18.47 5.25
C LEU A 553 27.96 -18.13 5.58
N GLY A 554 28.89 -18.55 4.71
CA GLY A 554 30.31 -18.22 4.81
C GLY A 554 30.60 -16.71 4.69
N ARG A 555 31.70 -16.26 5.30
CA ARG A 555 32.08 -14.83 5.38
C ARG A 555 32.13 -14.14 4.02
N LYS A 556 32.81 -14.73 3.02
CA LYS A 556 32.88 -14.18 1.64
C LYS A 556 31.49 -13.90 1.06
N THR A 557 30.57 -14.84 1.26
CA THR A 557 29.20 -14.73 0.75
C THR A 557 28.43 -13.63 1.47
N LYS A 558 28.59 -13.49 2.79
CA LYS A 558 27.99 -12.38 3.57
C LYS A 558 28.51 -11.00 3.12
N TYR A 559 29.82 -10.87 2.89
CA TYR A 559 30.38 -9.63 2.33
C TYR A 559 29.79 -9.32 0.94
N GLY A 560 29.66 -10.33 0.09
CA GLY A 560 29.00 -10.19 -1.21
C GLY A 560 27.55 -9.73 -1.11
N ILE A 561 26.79 -10.30 -0.18
CA ILE A 561 25.41 -9.90 0.12
C ILE A 561 25.35 -8.43 0.54
N MET A 562 26.26 -7.97 1.43
CA MET A 562 26.31 -6.56 1.84
C MET A 562 26.65 -5.63 0.68
N ILE A 563 27.64 -5.98 -0.15
CA ILE A 563 28.02 -5.17 -1.33
C ILE A 563 26.85 -5.04 -2.30
N VAL A 564 26.18 -6.16 -2.60
CA VAL A 564 25.01 -6.16 -3.47
C VAL A 564 23.86 -5.37 -2.85
N ALA A 565 23.64 -5.51 -1.54
CA ALA A 565 22.59 -4.79 -0.83
C ALA A 565 22.79 -3.26 -0.89
N VAL A 566 23.99 -2.80 -0.56
CA VAL A 566 24.36 -1.38 -0.65
C VAL A 566 24.30 -0.91 -2.11
N GLY A 567 24.74 -1.71 -3.07
CA GLY A 567 24.69 -1.38 -4.49
C GLY A 567 23.25 -1.17 -5.00
N VAL A 568 22.33 -2.07 -4.66
CA VAL A 568 20.90 -1.93 -5.02
C VAL A 568 20.31 -0.65 -4.43
N TYR A 569 20.58 -0.37 -3.15
CA TYR A 569 20.12 0.85 -2.50
C TYR A 569 20.68 2.11 -3.16
N ALA A 570 22.00 2.18 -3.33
CA ALA A 570 22.68 3.31 -3.94
C ALA A 570 22.21 3.57 -5.37
N VAL A 571 22.04 2.53 -6.19
CA VAL A 571 21.52 2.69 -7.56
C VAL A 571 20.05 3.09 -7.58
N THR A 572 19.23 2.63 -6.63
CA THR A 572 17.85 3.11 -6.50
C THR A 572 17.81 4.62 -6.21
N CYS A 573 18.60 5.06 -5.23
CA CYS A 573 18.76 6.47 -4.89
C CYS A 573 19.32 7.28 -6.07
N PHE A 574 20.29 6.74 -6.79
CA PHE A 574 20.91 7.41 -7.92
C PHE A 574 19.95 7.60 -9.10
N ILE A 575 19.14 6.59 -9.44
CA ILE A 575 18.13 6.72 -10.50
C ILE A 575 17.14 7.82 -10.15
N LEU A 576 16.65 7.87 -8.90
CA LEU A 576 15.68 8.88 -8.48
C LEU A 576 16.29 10.28 -8.37
N PHE A 577 17.57 10.36 -7.97
CA PHE A 577 18.35 11.59 -8.06
C PHE A 577 18.44 12.13 -9.49
N LEU A 578 18.55 11.25 -10.49
CA LEU A 578 18.56 11.66 -11.89
C LEU A 578 17.17 12.00 -12.44
N SER A 579 16.15 11.21 -12.08
CA SER A 579 14.86 11.24 -12.79
C SER A 579 13.72 11.93 -12.06
N TRP A 580 13.89 12.27 -10.77
CA TRP A 580 12.81 12.80 -9.94
C TRP A 580 13.24 13.97 -9.03
N THR A 581 14.53 14.10 -8.74
CA THR A 581 15.06 15.16 -7.88
C THR A 581 15.39 16.42 -8.70
N PRO A 582 15.12 17.64 -8.18
CA PRO A 582 15.56 18.88 -8.79
C PRO A 582 17.08 18.98 -8.99
N VAL A 583 17.50 19.70 -10.03
CA VAL A 583 18.92 19.94 -10.31
C VAL A 583 19.59 20.66 -9.14
N GLU A 584 20.77 20.18 -8.76
CA GLU A 584 21.59 20.66 -7.62
C GLU A 584 20.97 20.47 -6.23
N SER A 585 19.88 19.72 -6.09
CA SER A 585 19.27 19.46 -4.78
C SER A 585 20.21 18.70 -3.84
N SER A 586 20.18 19.10 -2.56
CA SER A 586 20.90 18.42 -1.47
C SER A 586 20.19 17.19 -0.93
N ILE A 587 18.93 16.94 -1.33
CA ILE A 587 18.09 15.85 -0.84
C ILE A 587 17.63 15.01 -2.03
N ILE A 588 17.51 13.69 -1.85
CA ILE A 588 16.98 12.79 -2.87
C ILE A 588 15.48 12.61 -2.65
N GLU A 589 14.68 12.98 -3.65
CA GLU A 589 13.23 12.84 -3.64
C GLU A 589 12.76 11.55 -4.32
N GLY A 590 11.51 11.16 -4.07
CA GLY A 590 10.86 10.04 -4.75
C GLY A 590 11.29 8.63 -4.32
N VAL A 591 12.30 8.49 -3.45
CA VAL A 591 12.67 7.19 -2.87
C VAL A 591 11.62 6.78 -1.85
N GLN A 592 11.12 5.56 -1.99
CA GLN A 592 10.06 5.04 -1.12
C GLN A 592 10.48 3.74 -0.44
N GLY A 593 10.04 3.55 0.80
CA GLY A 593 10.33 2.36 1.62
C GLY A 593 9.98 1.06 0.93
N ARG A 594 8.90 1.05 0.14
CA ARG A 594 8.46 -0.13 -0.63
C ARG A 594 9.52 -0.65 -1.61
N TYR A 595 10.44 0.19 -2.10
CA TYR A 595 11.48 -0.26 -3.01
C TYR A 595 12.50 -1.19 -2.34
N LEU A 596 12.54 -1.22 -1.00
CA LEU A 596 13.52 -1.96 -0.21
C LEU A 596 13.04 -3.37 0.19
N VAL A 597 11.81 -3.79 -0.17
CA VAL A 597 11.26 -5.09 0.30
C VAL A 597 12.15 -6.31 -0.09
N PRO A 598 12.57 -6.50 -1.36
CA PRO A 598 13.48 -7.59 -1.70
C PRO A 598 14.86 -7.43 -1.04
N LEU A 599 15.31 -6.19 -0.87
CA LEU A 599 16.57 -5.87 -0.19
C LEU A 599 16.55 -6.32 1.29
N ILE A 600 15.45 -6.06 2.00
CA ILE A 600 15.23 -6.54 3.37
C ILE A 600 15.25 -8.08 3.38
N GLY A 601 14.63 -8.72 2.38
CA GLY A 601 14.70 -10.16 2.15
C GLY A 601 16.14 -10.68 2.08
N LEU A 602 16.97 -10.02 1.27
CA LEU A 602 18.37 -10.33 1.12
C LEU A 602 19.16 -10.13 2.44
N LEU A 603 18.85 -9.09 3.20
CA LEU A 603 19.51 -8.79 4.48
C LEU A 603 19.24 -9.85 5.57
N THR A 604 18.10 -10.55 5.52
CA THR A 604 17.83 -11.67 6.47
C THR A 604 18.88 -12.78 6.42
N LEU A 605 19.58 -12.92 5.29
CA LEU A 605 20.64 -13.92 5.11
C LEU A 605 21.92 -13.61 5.92
N LEU A 606 22.03 -12.38 6.43
CA LEU A 606 23.17 -11.94 7.24
C LEU A 606 23.06 -12.38 8.70
N SER A 607 21.87 -12.76 9.17
CA SER A 607 21.65 -13.18 10.55
C SER A 607 22.62 -14.26 11.00
N ASN A 608 23.04 -14.17 12.28
CA ASN A 608 23.92 -15.11 12.97
C ASN A 608 23.22 -15.78 14.15
N GLY A 609 21.88 -15.68 14.26
CA GLY A 609 21.14 -16.29 15.36
C GLY A 609 21.43 -17.78 15.42
N LYS A 610 21.92 -18.27 16.56
CA LYS A 610 22.20 -19.69 16.79
C LYS A 610 20.90 -20.39 17.18
N VAL A 611 20.62 -21.52 16.55
CA VAL A 611 19.48 -22.40 16.90
C VAL A 611 19.94 -23.38 17.97
N ASP A 612 19.12 -23.56 19.01
CA ASP A 612 19.22 -24.74 19.86
C ASP A 612 18.87 -25.99 19.05
N LYS A 613 19.71 -27.02 19.15
CA LYS A 613 19.66 -28.23 18.29
C LYS A 613 18.30 -28.96 18.33
N ASP A 614 17.46 -28.69 19.32
CA ASP A 614 16.16 -29.33 19.53
C ASP A 614 14.93 -28.51 19.08
N ASN A 615 15.09 -27.54 18.16
CA ASN A 615 13.94 -26.77 17.64
C ASN A 615 13.02 -27.63 16.76
N ASP A 616 11.90 -28.06 17.33
CA ASP A 616 10.84 -28.88 16.74
C ASP A 616 9.91 -28.12 15.76
N GLY A 617 10.23 -26.85 15.47
CA GLY A 617 9.45 -25.95 14.60
C GLY A 617 8.51 -25.02 15.37
N THR A 618 8.46 -25.11 16.70
CA THR A 618 7.67 -24.22 17.57
C THR A 618 8.08 -22.76 17.40
N THR A 619 9.37 -22.46 17.30
CA THR A 619 9.87 -21.10 17.10
C THR A 619 9.45 -20.55 15.75
N ASP A 620 9.61 -21.34 14.69
CA ASP A 620 9.22 -20.97 13.33
C ASP A 620 7.71 -20.66 13.26
N LEU A 621 6.88 -21.48 13.91
CA LEU A 621 5.42 -21.26 14.01
C LEU A 621 5.10 -19.94 14.71
N LYS A 622 5.77 -19.63 15.83
CA LYS A 622 5.57 -18.37 16.55
C LYS A 622 5.93 -17.16 15.69
N PHE A 623 7.06 -17.19 14.98
CA PHE A 623 7.44 -16.11 14.07
C PHE A 623 6.42 -15.93 12.93
N LEU A 624 5.98 -17.02 12.29
CA LEU A 624 4.96 -16.98 11.24
C LEU A 624 3.63 -16.42 11.77
N PHE A 625 3.22 -16.82 12.97
CA PHE A 625 2.03 -16.31 13.62
C PHE A 625 2.13 -14.82 13.95
N THR A 626 3.26 -14.36 14.48
CA THR A 626 3.50 -12.94 14.75
C THR A 626 3.49 -12.13 13.45
N GLY A 627 4.11 -12.64 12.37
CA GLY A 627 4.03 -12.02 11.05
C GLY A 627 2.57 -11.90 10.56
N LEU A 628 1.78 -12.96 10.68
CA LEU A 628 0.35 -12.96 10.35
C LEU A 628 -0.43 -11.92 11.18
N ILE A 629 -0.15 -11.79 12.48
CA ILE A 629 -0.78 -10.77 13.34
C ILE A 629 -0.60 -9.37 12.76
N PHE A 630 0.61 -8.99 12.33
CA PHE A 630 0.84 -7.66 11.78
C PHE A 630 0.10 -7.41 10.47
N VAL A 631 -0.07 -8.44 9.64
CA VAL A 631 -0.90 -8.35 8.43
C VAL A 631 -2.37 -8.16 8.79
N ILE A 632 -2.87 -8.85 9.81
CA ILE A 632 -4.25 -8.70 10.29
C ILE A 632 -4.47 -7.30 10.87
N ILE A 633 -3.52 -6.80 11.68
CA ILE A 633 -3.57 -5.42 12.20
C ILE A 633 -3.66 -4.43 11.04
N PHE A 634 -2.83 -4.60 10.00
CA PHE A 634 -2.90 -3.78 8.79
C PHE A 634 -4.28 -3.83 8.12
N ILE A 635 -4.85 -5.02 7.89
CA ILE A 635 -6.17 -5.15 7.25
C ILE A 635 -7.24 -4.47 8.09
N ILE A 636 -7.22 -4.64 9.42
CA ILE A 636 -8.15 -3.96 10.32
C ILE A 636 -7.95 -2.44 10.24
N THR A 637 -6.71 -1.94 10.24
CA THR A 637 -6.44 -0.50 10.09
C THR A 637 -6.96 0.06 8.77
N MET A 638 -6.76 -0.65 7.65
CA MET A 638 -7.31 -0.28 6.34
C MET A 638 -8.85 -0.29 6.37
N MET A 639 -9.46 -1.33 6.93
CA MET A 639 -10.91 -1.39 7.06
C MET A 639 -11.42 -0.22 7.91
N ASN A 640 -10.86 0.01 9.10
CA ASN A 640 -11.23 1.12 9.98
C ASN A 640 -11.00 2.51 9.36
N LYS A 641 -10.12 2.64 8.36
CA LYS A 641 -9.93 3.89 7.63
C LYS A 641 -11.14 4.20 6.74
N TYR A 642 -11.73 3.18 6.12
CA TYR A 642 -12.70 3.36 5.04
C TYR A 642 -14.14 2.94 5.37
N TYR A 643 -14.32 1.95 6.25
CA TYR A 643 -15.58 1.32 6.65
C TYR A 643 -15.71 1.31 8.19
#